data_AF-A0A8J8KBG8-F1
#
_entry.id   AF-A0A8J8KBG8-F1
#
_cell.length_a   1.000
_cell.length_b   1.000
_cell.length_c   1.000
_cell.angle_alpha   90.00
_cell.angle_beta   90.00
_cell.angle_gamma   90.00
#
_symmetry.space_group_name_H-M   'P 1'
#
loop_
_entity.id
_entity.type
_entity.pdbx_description
1 polymer ?
#
loop_
_entity_poly.entity_id
_entity_poly.type
_entity_poly.pdbx_seq_one_letter_code
_entity_poly.pdbx_strand_id
1 'polypeptide(L)'
;MNLPERIFSVGGAGKQIALELLESEWVLREILQPRPNPQSVRVTILDTAEEEENSDRERIAEIRERVAALKSELRETGTGRPGDVSIEYKMITRNIQLNDQNDLIGETAVPRIAAGNGMDENDWWVEEQHINENLDFATGVVRKRGLGKAMYYKAYAEDDELSTYIDLPDKGKVAVLAGLGGGTGSGIVIDLARHLQKKQRTAEITLFGILPNHTEGIRENANAFAALSELEYLNLIDEPAFKDRVLLPIDPTGFDGKGGNKIQNGQLLQEFDEAIVYLIAAYYNTVGTEDPFADSPTYAPFTIGIPQILRYNVEAINEGRTALREILSAKEEAVQAERDIYTQIERFLDNHYDGPSGEGLRDLDRADLNERFDELRSLLDFELFNELEYESVSIFSEIISDAEKESEDISERIDIISGSLRAVDTAGQQAGRFVDNIDENLAEALEADLKAIVQRHRLLVQKQSIDDSRVRDAVEYLINNDDGSGNPGVKLNRLETQLSDISDQRARLEDELEETVEELERLEAEQAEEIDRKVRDWERDVTQTLEQYQAVDVEAVRSELSALTRELEQFVSETVNARNDTDVDQVSTQEITQRLDGIETELDRVGIDFHEQRSDIETSIAALKETRKAALTMNTEAGTIEKLTPWSGKTEQAKEEAHRNFRVQKNKLDERGVFSVGPPGSSFSAEVEYDDGALLDELQARTRELEDEIVDELAHRLESFGADRRREIESELDHGADFGRLREIAREAFKAEIGGTDDVRERKADLEDELEELEQGYETYEATVDLFEELNQRREAYANRLAEFNRKRNEYDAETSTRSVATERDESVYVKNIKPNDVFRATGDEGIGDSDLFNSREENQRVHSSLEDLVENVFNEQYSGIKKRSFSKGRQRYNDIKVRVGVLSQAVQQIDPDALDFENQFNSAFDLGASGNRVENPYTTWQHDIGDSWDIGVSAFIDGIFLDNLRKMVQADGYRSGYEKRWSELGDDILIHHNHGLEEGYYVRRNEMLNMESDDDVGFYLQDEPDIVQGLLDEYVDVVSVTGEEDGDDGADTDTDERATADDQTYEFSGGVQ
;
A
#
# COMPACT_ATOMS: atom_id res chain seq x y z
N MET A 1 47.50 16.97 5.44
CA MET A 1 47.88 16.97 4.00
C MET A 1 48.80 18.16 3.64
N ASN A 2 49.75 17.95 2.73
CA ASN A 2 50.51 18.95 1.96
C ASN A 2 50.00 18.96 0.51
N LEU A 3 49.76 20.15 -0.04
CA LEU A 3 49.46 20.37 -1.46
C LEU A 3 50.33 21.53 -1.97
N PRO A 4 50.51 21.67 -3.29
CA PRO A 4 51.21 22.82 -3.85
C PRO A 4 50.44 24.11 -3.52
N GLU A 5 51.17 25.20 -3.28
CA GLU A 5 50.58 26.51 -2.97
C GLU A 5 49.86 27.09 -4.20
N ARG A 6 50.30 26.68 -5.40
CA ARG A 6 49.76 27.08 -6.71
C ARG A 6 49.46 25.85 -7.55
N ILE A 7 48.25 25.81 -8.10
CA ILE A 7 47.84 24.85 -9.14
C ILE A 7 47.44 25.67 -10.36
N PHE A 8 48.14 25.46 -11.47
CA PHE A 8 47.72 26.00 -12.77
C PHE A 8 47.04 24.89 -13.56
N SER A 9 45.81 25.13 -13.95
CA SER A 9 45.01 24.18 -14.71
C SER A 9 44.77 24.75 -16.10
N VAL A 10 45.23 24.06 -17.14
CA VAL A 10 45.25 24.60 -18.51
C VAL A 10 44.41 23.74 -19.46
N GLY A 11 43.41 24.37 -20.07
CA GLY A 11 42.46 23.74 -20.99
C GLY A 11 41.50 22.75 -20.31
N GLY A 12 40.72 22.04 -21.13
CA GLY A 12 39.60 21.21 -20.65
C GLY A 12 39.98 20.13 -19.63
N ALA A 13 40.98 19.28 -19.93
CA ALA A 13 41.35 18.18 -19.03
C ALA A 13 41.93 18.69 -17.69
N GLY A 14 42.82 19.68 -17.74
CA GLY A 14 43.36 20.30 -16.52
C GLY A 14 42.26 20.93 -15.66
N LYS A 15 41.27 21.57 -16.31
CA LYS A 15 40.12 22.20 -15.66
C LYS A 15 39.27 21.17 -14.91
N GLN A 16 38.94 20.05 -15.53
CA GLN A 16 38.11 19.03 -14.88
C GLN A 16 38.79 18.49 -13.61
N ILE A 17 40.07 18.11 -13.69
CA ILE A 17 40.81 17.60 -12.52
C ILE A 17 40.93 18.67 -11.41
N ALA A 18 41.15 19.93 -11.77
CA ALA A 18 41.24 21.00 -10.79
C ALA A 18 39.90 21.29 -10.09
N LEU A 19 38.79 21.18 -10.82
CA LEU A 19 37.46 21.31 -10.25
C LEU A 19 37.14 20.10 -9.36
N GLU A 20 37.41 18.88 -9.82
CA GLU A 20 37.23 17.64 -9.04
C GLU A 20 38.00 17.68 -7.71
N LEU A 21 39.28 18.08 -7.76
CA LEU A 21 40.11 18.26 -6.57
C LEU A 21 39.51 19.27 -5.56
N LEU A 22 38.80 20.28 -6.05
CA LEU A 22 38.18 21.31 -5.21
C LEU A 22 36.72 20.98 -4.84
N GLU A 23 36.08 20.04 -5.52
CA GLU A 23 34.75 19.52 -5.22
C GLU A 23 34.81 18.41 -4.17
N SER A 24 35.92 17.66 -4.16
CA SER A 24 36.29 16.67 -3.15
C SER A 24 36.31 17.27 -1.73
N GLU A 25 35.32 16.91 -0.91
CA GLU A 25 35.14 17.50 0.41
C GLU A 25 36.31 17.19 1.36
N TRP A 26 36.84 15.96 1.33
CA TRP A 26 37.98 15.56 2.16
C TRP A 26 39.24 16.41 1.89
N VAL A 27 39.49 16.77 0.62
CA VAL A 27 40.58 17.68 0.22
C VAL A 27 40.37 19.06 0.83
N LEU A 28 39.16 19.63 0.68
CA LEU A 28 38.83 20.94 1.24
C LEU A 28 38.96 20.96 2.76
N ARG A 29 38.46 19.93 3.46
CA ARG A 29 38.57 19.80 4.92
C ARG A 29 40.04 19.78 5.35
N GLU A 30 40.89 19.03 4.65
CA GLU A 30 42.33 18.96 4.93
C GLU A 30 43.08 20.27 4.69
N ILE A 31 42.73 21.04 3.63
CA ILE A 31 43.32 22.36 3.36
C ILE A 31 42.85 23.38 4.41
N LEU A 32 41.56 23.37 4.75
CA LEU A 32 40.93 24.35 5.62
C LEU A 32 41.13 24.06 7.10
N GLN A 33 41.60 22.85 7.46
CA GLN A 33 41.85 22.42 8.82
C GLN A 33 42.62 23.49 9.62
N PRO A 34 42.12 23.94 10.79
CA PRO A 34 42.77 24.98 11.56
C PRO A 34 44.15 24.57 12.06
N ARG A 35 45.18 25.34 11.69
CA ARG A 35 46.59 25.10 12.06
C ARG A 35 47.25 26.40 12.55
N PRO A 36 48.36 26.34 13.31
CA PRO A 36 49.14 27.53 13.69
C PRO A 36 49.66 28.30 12.46
N ASN A 37 50.10 27.56 11.44
CA ASN A 37 50.45 28.07 10.12
C ASN A 37 49.40 27.55 9.13
N PRO A 38 48.38 28.35 8.79
CA PRO A 38 47.33 27.94 7.88
C PRO A 38 47.90 27.72 6.47
N GLN A 39 47.43 26.66 5.80
CA GLN A 39 47.75 26.41 4.41
C GLN A 39 46.91 27.30 3.51
N SER A 40 47.47 27.71 2.37
CA SER A 40 46.72 28.42 1.33
C SER A 40 47.00 27.79 -0.01
N VAL A 41 45.93 27.44 -0.73
CA VAL A 41 45.99 26.90 -2.08
C VAL A 41 45.32 27.89 -3.02
N ARG A 42 46.01 28.25 -4.11
CA ARG A 42 45.41 29.00 -5.22
C ARG A 42 45.38 28.14 -6.47
N VAL A 43 44.19 28.02 -7.03
CA VAL A 43 43.95 27.34 -8.31
C VAL A 43 43.66 28.41 -9.36
N THR A 44 44.50 28.46 -10.40
CA THR A 44 44.34 29.37 -11.53
C THR A 44 43.99 28.53 -12.77
N ILE A 45 42.76 28.66 -13.25
CA ILE A 45 42.24 27.97 -14.42
C ILE A 45 42.38 28.88 -15.63
N LEU A 46 43.12 28.41 -16.65
CA LEU A 46 43.32 29.07 -17.93
C LEU A 46 42.59 28.27 -19.02
N ASP A 47 41.58 28.87 -19.64
CA ASP A 47 40.79 28.21 -20.69
C ASP A 47 40.56 29.13 -21.90
N THR A 48 40.10 28.52 -22.99
CA THR A 48 39.71 29.19 -24.25
C THR A 48 38.32 28.78 -24.73
N ALA A 49 37.65 27.82 -24.07
CA ALA A 49 36.36 27.29 -24.50
C ALA A 49 35.19 28.13 -23.97
N GLU A 50 34.59 28.95 -24.84
CA GLU A 50 33.62 29.97 -24.41
C GLU A 50 32.24 29.40 -24.01
N GLU A 51 31.79 28.29 -24.62
CA GLU A 51 30.47 27.71 -24.31
C GLU A 51 30.38 27.11 -22.90
N GLU A 52 31.52 26.69 -22.33
CA GLU A 52 31.60 26.06 -21.01
C GLU A 52 31.73 27.10 -19.88
N GLU A 53 31.93 28.40 -20.18
CA GLU A 53 32.22 29.44 -19.18
C GLU A 53 31.12 29.57 -18.12
N ASN A 54 29.85 29.52 -18.52
CA ASN A 54 28.74 29.70 -17.59
C ASN A 54 28.66 28.53 -16.60
N SER A 55 28.70 27.29 -17.10
CA SER A 55 28.69 26.09 -16.25
C SER A 55 29.93 26.02 -15.35
N ASP A 56 31.11 26.40 -15.86
CA ASP A 56 32.33 26.44 -15.05
C ASP A 56 32.22 27.48 -13.91
N ARG A 57 31.64 28.65 -14.20
CA ARG A 57 31.44 29.70 -13.19
C ARG A 57 30.41 29.31 -12.13
N GLU A 58 29.37 28.56 -12.51
CA GLU A 58 28.40 27.98 -11.57
C GLU A 58 29.09 27.00 -10.63
N ARG A 59 29.83 26.00 -11.15
CA ARG A 59 30.62 25.07 -10.33
C ARG A 59 31.57 25.79 -9.38
N ILE A 60 32.32 26.80 -9.88
CA ILE A 60 33.22 27.58 -9.03
C ILE A 60 32.48 28.36 -7.94
N ALA A 61 31.25 28.83 -8.20
CA ALA A 61 30.44 29.49 -7.18
C ALA A 61 30.00 28.52 -6.09
N GLU A 62 29.57 27.31 -6.46
CA GLU A 62 29.22 26.23 -5.53
C GLU A 62 30.41 25.82 -4.67
N ILE A 63 31.59 25.63 -5.27
CA ILE A 63 32.83 25.34 -4.55
C ILE A 63 33.15 26.46 -3.54
N ARG A 64 33.01 27.73 -3.93
CA ARG A 64 33.25 28.87 -3.02
C ARG A 64 32.26 28.90 -1.86
N GLU A 65 31.00 28.55 -2.09
CA GLU A 65 29.99 28.42 -1.05
C GLU A 65 30.32 27.29 -0.08
N ARG A 66 30.68 26.11 -0.60
CA ARG A 66 31.13 24.95 0.19
C ARG A 66 32.38 25.27 1.02
N VAL A 67 33.39 25.92 0.43
CA VAL A 67 34.58 26.40 1.16
C VAL A 67 34.20 27.36 2.29
N ALA A 68 33.27 28.30 2.04
CA ALA A 68 32.83 29.25 3.06
C ALA A 68 32.08 28.55 4.22
N ALA A 69 31.22 27.58 3.91
CA ALA A 69 30.50 26.77 4.88
C ALA A 69 31.46 25.96 5.77
N LEU A 70 32.34 25.16 5.15
CA LEU A 70 33.36 24.35 5.85
C LEU A 70 34.28 25.22 6.70
N LYS A 71 34.70 26.39 6.20
CA LYS A 71 35.54 27.32 6.95
C LYS A 71 34.83 27.91 8.17
N SER A 72 33.50 28.06 8.11
CA SER A 72 32.70 28.49 9.26
C SER A 72 32.58 27.38 10.30
N GLU A 73 32.24 26.16 9.86
CA GLU A 73 32.15 24.96 10.70
C GLU A 73 33.47 24.70 11.45
N LEU A 74 34.60 24.65 10.73
CA LEU A 74 35.92 24.35 11.30
C LEU A 74 36.44 25.44 12.26
N ARG A 75 35.98 26.69 12.15
CA ARG A 75 36.34 27.75 13.12
C ARG A 75 35.73 27.51 14.49
N GLU A 76 34.59 26.85 14.56
CA GLU A 76 33.88 26.61 15.81
C GLU A 76 34.47 25.42 16.59
N THR A 77 35.10 24.47 15.88
CA THR A 77 35.58 23.21 16.43
C THR A 77 37.09 23.14 16.68
N GLY A 78 37.91 23.91 15.94
CA GLY A 78 39.37 23.77 15.95
C GLY A 78 40.16 24.85 16.72
N THR A 79 41.42 24.55 17.03
CA THR A 79 42.39 25.53 17.57
C THR A 79 43.35 26.00 16.50
N GLY A 80 43.31 27.29 16.12
CA GLY A 80 44.18 27.85 15.09
C GLY A 80 43.45 28.79 14.14
N ARG A 81 44.05 29.07 12.98
CA ARG A 81 43.35 29.76 11.87
C ARG A 81 43.06 28.72 10.79
N PRO A 82 41.84 28.68 10.23
CA PRO A 82 41.56 27.87 9.06
C PRO A 82 42.44 28.28 7.88
N GLY A 83 42.72 27.32 7.00
CA GLY A 83 43.35 27.57 5.71
C GLY A 83 42.52 28.43 4.77
N ASP A 84 42.99 28.56 3.53
CA ASP A 84 42.33 29.33 2.49
C ASP A 84 42.44 28.69 1.11
N VAL A 85 41.35 28.73 0.35
CA VAL A 85 41.29 28.26 -1.03
C VAL A 85 40.84 29.43 -1.90
N SER A 86 41.63 29.75 -2.93
CA SER A 86 41.30 30.81 -3.90
C SER A 86 41.28 30.25 -5.31
N ILE A 87 40.23 30.61 -6.07
CA ILE A 87 40.02 30.12 -7.43
C ILE A 87 39.96 31.31 -8.37
N GLU A 88 40.86 31.35 -9.34
CA GLU A 88 40.94 32.36 -10.40
C GLU A 88 40.62 31.68 -11.73
N TYR A 89 39.55 32.10 -12.41
CA TYR A 89 39.16 31.55 -13.71
C TYR A 89 39.34 32.61 -14.79
N LYS A 90 40.26 32.35 -15.72
CA LYS A 90 40.63 33.28 -16.78
C LYS A 90 40.42 32.65 -18.15
N MET A 91 39.44 33.20 -18.86
CA MET A 91 39.25 32.94 -20.29
C MET A 91 40.27 33.79 -21.08
N ILE A 92 41.19 33.13 -21.78
CA ILE A 92 42.26 33.78 -22.54
C ILE A 92 41.70 34.64 -23.67
N THR A 93 40.58 34.24 -24.25
CA THR A 93 39.94 34.95 -25.39
C THR A 93 39.18 36.22 -24.99
N ARG A 94 38.84 36.40 -23.71
CA ARG A 94 37.86 37.41 -23.28
C ARG A 94 38.32 38.87 -23.40
N ASN A 95 39.59 39.13 -23.08
CA ASN A 95 40.13 40.49 -23.01
C ASN A 95 40.99 40.87 -24.22
N ILE A 96 41.00 40.04 -25.26
CA ILE A 96 41.77 40.26 -26.49
C ILE A 96 40.84 40.52 -27.68
N GLN A 97 41.32 41.30 -28.65
CA GLN A 97 40.56 41.59 -29.87
C GLN A 97 40.68 40.41 -30.85
N LEU A 98 39.57 39.77 -31.21
CA LEU A 98 39.51 38.60 -32.12
C LEU A 98 38.34 38.73 -33.12
N ASN A 99 38.09 39.93 -33.63
CA ASN A 99 36.96 40.14 -34.52
C ASN A 99 37.26 39.70 -35.97
N ASP A 100 38.54 39.67 -36.32
CA ASP A 100 39.03 39.34 -37.66
C ASP A 100 40.40 38.65 -37.58
N GLN A 101 40.74 37.83 -38.58
CA GLN A 101 42.03 37.12 -38.62
C GLN A 101 43.22 38.09 -38.57
N ASN A 102 43.08 39.31 -39.09
CA ASN A 102 44.09 40.37 -39.01
C ASN A 102 44.44 40.76 -37.56
N ASP A 103 43.63 40.42 -36.56
CA ASP A 103 43.96 40.64 -35.16
C ASP A 103 45.09 39.71 -34.66
N LEU A 104 45.42 38.65 -35.42
CA LEU A 104 46.55 37.73 -35.14
C LEU A 104 47.67 37.85 -36.19
N ILE A 105 47.36 38.14 -37.46
CA ILE A 105 48.36 38.14 -38.55
C ILE A 105 48.58 39.51 -39.21
N GLY A 106 47.86 40.55 -38.76
CA GLY A 106 47.92 41.86 -39.41
C GLY A 106 49.21 42.64 -39.12
N GLU A 107 49.56 43.55 -40.03
CA GLU A 107 50.78 44.39 -40.00
C GLU A 107 50.94 45.22 -38.70
N THR A 108 49.87 45.45 -37.95
CA THR A 108 49.90 46.14 -36.65
C THR A 108 49.84 45.19 -35.45
N ALA A 109 49.26 44.00 -35.62
CA ALA A 109 49.06 43.06 -34.54
C ALA A 109 50.35 42.30 -34.21
N VAL A 110 51.03 41.76 -35.23
CA VAL A 110 52.25 40.95 -35.06
C VAL A 110 53.37 41.73 -34.35
N PRO A 111 53.73 42.97 -34.75
CA PRO A 111 54.72 43.78 -34.02
C PRO A 111 54.40 43.97 -32.53
N ARG A 112 53.12 44.18 -32.21
CA ARG A 112 52.67 44.38 -30.83
C ARG A 112 52.80 43.11 -30.00
N ILE A 113 52.36 41.98 -30.56
CA ILE A 113 52.40 40.67 -29.87
C ILE A 113 53.86 40.24 -29.67
N ALA A 114 54.69 40.36 -30.72
CA ALA A 114 56.11 40.03 -30.68
C ALA A 114 56.85 40.86 -29.62
N ALA A 115 56.67 42.19 -29.64
CA ALA A 115 57.27 43.09 -28.66
C ALA A 115 56.83 42.79 -27.21
N GLY A 116 55.56 42.41 -27.00
CA GLY A 116 55.03 42.06 -25.66
C GLY A 116 55.64 40.78 -25.06
N ASN A 117 56.11 39.86 -25.91
CA ASN A 117 56.70 38.58 -25.49
C ASN A 117 58.23 38.54 -25.62
N GLY A 118 58.85 39.59 -26.18
CA GLY A 118 60.30 39.65 -26.41
C GLY A 118 60.77 38.77 -27.57
N MET A 119 59.92 38.61 -28.59
CA MET A 119 60.10 37.76 -29.77
C MET A 119 60.46 38.62 -31.00
N ASP A 120 61.18 38.09 -31.98
CA ASP A 120 61.35 38.75 -33.29
C ASP A 120 60.03 38.70 -34.08
N GLU A 121 59.70 39.77 -34.79
CA GLU A 121 58.47 39.84 -35.60
C GLU A 121 58.50 38.85 -36.77
N ASN A 122 59.70 38.53 -37.27
CA ASN A 122 59.88 37.58 -38.38
C ASN A 122 59.67 36.12 -37.96
N ASP A 123 59.71 35.83 -36.66
CA ASP A 123 59.52 34.48 -36.11
C ASP A 123 58.03 34.16 -35.86
N TRP A 124 57.11 35.08 -36.19
CA TRP A 124 55.68 34.83 -36.04
C TRP A 124 55.19 33.73 -37.00
N TRP A 125 54.69 32.63 -36.44
CA TRP A 125 54.40 31.38 -37.17
C TRP A 125 52.94 31.23 -37.63
N VAL A 126 52.03 32.10 -37.21
CA VAL A 126 50.60 31.96 -37.53
C VAL A 126 50.29 32.66 -38.86
N GLU A 127 49.57 31.96 -39.73
CA GLU A 127 49.15 32.42 -41.06
C GLU A 127 47.62 32.28 -41.23
N GLU A 128 47.08 32.81 -42.32
CA GLU A 128 45.64 32.81 -42.61
C GLU A 128 45.04 31.39 -42.55
N GLN A 129 45.70 30.40 -43.16
CA GLN A 129 45.27 28.99 -43.17
C GLN A 129 45.30 28.31 -41.79
N HIS A 130 46.07 28.86 -40.85
CA HIS A 130 46.14 28.37 -39.47
C HIS A 130 44.94 28.80 -38.64
N ILE A 131 44.23 29.87 -39.04
CA ILE A 131 43.09 30.43 -38.33
C ILE A 131 41.77 29.89 -38.91
N ASN A 132 40.81 29.55 -38.06
CA ASN A 132 39.50 29.11 -38.53
C ASN A 132 38.72 30.30 -39.13
N GLU A 133 37.97 30.08 -40.22
CA GLU A 133 37.26 31.14 -40.99
C GLU A 133 36.33 32.03 -40.12
N ASN A 134 35.82 31.52 -39.00
CA ASN A 134 34.89 32.24 -38.13
C ASN A 134 35.44 32.61 -36.74
N LEU A 135 36.70 32.27 -36.40
CA LEU A 135 37.26 32.44 -35.05
C LEU A 135 36.29 31.94 -33.94
N ASP A 136 35.57 30.85 -34.22
CA ASP A 136 34.61 30.26 -33.30
C ASP A 136 35.34 29.42 -32.25
N PHE A 137 35.36 29.92 -31.01
CA PHE A 137 35.97 29.28 -29.85
C PHE A 137 34.95 28.57 -28.96
N ALA A 138 33.76 28.25 -29.49
CA ALA A 138 32.72 27.49 -28.81
C ALA A 138 33.28 26.29 -28.03
N THR A 139 34.07 25.44 -28.70
CA THR A 139 34.71 24.26 -28.09
C THR A 139 36.19 24.47 -27.70
N GLY A 140 36.66 25.72 -27.69
CA GLY A 140 38.07 26.11 -27.54
C GLY A 140 38.86 26.11 -28.86
N VAL A 141 40.17 26.35 -28.78
CA VAL A 141 41.06 26.33 -29.96
C VAL A 141 41.08 24.91 -30.54
N VAL A 142 40.61 24.74 -31.78
CA VAL A 142 40.33 23.45 -32.47
C VAL A 142 41.57 22.56 -32.62
N ARG A 143 42.05 22.00 -31.50
CA ARG A 143 43.17 21.06 -31.37
C ARG A 143 44.44 21.48 -32.15
N LYS A 144 44.68 22.78 -32.25
CA LYS A 144 45.84 23.42 -32.88
C LYS A 144 46.70 24.05 -31.79
N ARG A 145 47.82 23.41 -31.43
CA ARG A 145 48.73 23.84 -30.34
C ARG A 145 49.38 25.18 -30.60
N GLY A 146 49.92 25.38 -31.80
CA GLY A 146 50.55 26.64 -32.20
C GLY A 146 49.58 27.81 -32.21
N LEU A 147 48.29 27.56 -32.49
CA LEU A 147 47.25 28.59 -32.35
C LEU A 147 46.96 28.88 -30.86
N GLY A 148 46.88 27.85 -30.01
CA GLY A 148 46.75 28.02 -28.55
C GLY A 148 47.88 28.88 -27.96
N LYS A 149 49.13 28.63 -28.39
CA LYS A 149 50.30 29.44 -28.06
C LYS A 149 50.14 30.89 -28.51
N ALA A 150 49.74 31.11 -29.77
CA ALA A 150 49.59 32.46 -30.32
C ALA A 150 48.52 33.26 -29.57
N MET A 151 47.41 32.61 -29.21
CA MET A 151 46.35 33.21 -28.39
C MET A 151 46.86 33.61 -27.00
N TYR A 152 47.65 32.74 -26.36
CA TYR A 152 48.29 33.04 -25.09
C TYR A 152 49.29 34.21 -25.21
N TYR A 153 50.10 34.26 -26.25
CA TYR A 153 51.06 35.35 -26.50
C TYR A 153 50.36 36.68 -26.73
N LYS A 154 49.27 36.67 -27.51
CA LYS A 154 48.43 37.85 -27.73
C LYS A 154 47.82 38.33 -26.42
N ALA A 155 47.25 37.43 -25.62
CA ALA A 155 46.70 37.77 -24.32
C ALA A 155 47.79 38.27 -23.36
N TYR A 156 48.98 37.69 -23.38
CA TYR A 156 50.10 38.13 -22.55
C TYR A 156 50.58 39.54 -22.92
N ALA A 157 50.48 39.92 -24.20
CA ALA A 157 50.86 41.25 -24.70
C ALA A 157 49.76 42.32 -24.53
N GLU A 158 48.47 41.94 -24.58
CA GLU A 158 47.34 42.88 -24.63
C GLU A 158 46.52 42.94 -23.33
N ASP A 159 46.54 41.89 -22.51
CA ASP A 159 45.78 41.80 -21.25
C ASP A 159 46.69 41.98 -20.05
N ASP A 160 46.74 43.21 -19.53
CA ASP A 160 47.53 43.57 -18.34
C ASP A 160 47.24 42.67 -17.13
N GLU A 161 46.04 42.07 -17.06
CA GLU A 161 45.67 41.16 -15.97
C GLU A 161 46.34 39.78 -16.09
N LEU A 162 46.57 39.25 -17.30
CA LEU A 162 47.10 37.89 -17.50
C LEU A 162 48.50 37.76 -16.88
N SER A 163 49.32 38.79 -17.05
CA SER A 163 50.65 38.86 -16.41
C SER A 163 50.57 38.84 -14.88
N THR A 164 49.46 39.27 -14.28
CA THR A 164 49.24 39.26 -12.83
C THR A 164 48.75 37.90 -12.33
N TYR A 165 47.98 37.17 -13.15
CA TYR A 165 47.53 35.81 -12.84
C TYR A 165 48.67 34.78 -12.87
N ILE A 166 49.66 35.00 -13.74
CA ILE A 166 50.87 34.17 -13.84
C ILE A 166 51.88 34.66 -12.80
N ASP A 167 51.57 34.55 -11.51
CA ASP A 167 52.45 35.00 -10.42
C ASP A 167 52.68 33.92 -9.35
N LEU A 168 53.93 33.81 -8.92
CA LEU A 168 54.39 32.81 -7.95
C LEU A 168 54.61 33.44 -6.57
N PRO A 169 54.28 32.74 -5.48
CA PRO A 169 54.70 33.16 -4.15
C PRO A 169 56.24 33.12 -4.01
N ASP A 170 56.76 33.84 -3.00
CA ASP A 170 58.19 34.05 -2.78
C ASP A 170 59.03 32.75 -2.69
N LYS A 171 58.42 31.58 -2.39
CA LYS A 171 58.94 30.20 -2.52
C LYS A 171 57.76 29.22 -2.58
N GLY A 172 57.82 28.13 -3.35
CA GLY A 172 56.78 27.10 -3.29
C GLY A 172 56.86 26.02 -4.36
N LYS A 173 56.12 24.92 -4.13
CA LYS A 173 55.85 23.87 -5.11
C LYS A 173 54.63 24.28 -5.97
N VAL A 174 54.70 24.03 -7.27
CA VAL A 174 53.67 24.39 -8.25
C VAL A 174 53.26 23.13 -9.01
N ALA A 175 51.95 22.88 -9.11
CA ALA A 175 51.42 21.86 -10.03
C ALA A 175 50.89 22.53 -11.28
N VAL A 176 51.15 21.92 -12.44
CA VAL A 176 50.51 22.27 -13.71
C VAL A 176 49.74 21.06 -14.22
N LEU A 177 48.43 21.22 -14.42
CA LEU A 177 47.52 20.18 -14.89
C LEU A 177 47.14 20.49 -16.34
N ALA A 178 47.41 19.58 -17.28
CA ALA A 178 47.12 19.81 -18.70
C ALA A 178 46.92 18.52 -19.51
N GLY A 179 46.00 18.54 -20.46
CA GLY A 179 45.86 17.48 -21.47
C GLY A 179 46.84 17.65 -22.62
N LEU A 180 47.65 16.62 -22.90
CA LEU A 180 48.73 16.66 -23.90
C LEU A 180 48.23 16.55 -25.36
N GLY A 181 47.01 16.07 -25.59
CA GLY A 181 46.36 16.07 -26.90
C GLY A 181 45.58 17.35 -27.25
N GLY A 182 45.36 18.24 -26.28
CA GLY A 182 44.49 19.42 -26.44
C GLY A 182 45.19 20.64 -27.05
N GLY A 183 44.47 21.51 -27.77
CA GLY A 183 45.06 22.71 -28.39
C GLY A 183 45.53 23.76 -27.38
N THR A 184 44.75 24.00 -26.31
CA THR A 184 45.07 25.01 -25.29
C THR A 184 46.01 24.49 -24.21
N GLY A 185 45.69 23.33 -23.60
CA GLY A 185 46.49 22.71 -22.55
C GLY A 185 47.94 22.50 -22.98
N SER A 186 48.14 21.61 -23.97
CA SER A 186 49.48 21.29 -24.48
C SER A 186 50.14 22.42 -25.28
N GLY A 187 49.36 23.39 -25.77
CA GLY A 187 49.83 24.54 -26.54
C GLY A 187 50.27 25.73 -25.69
N ILE A 188 50.12 25.68 -24.37
CA ILE A 188 50.51 26.78 -23.45
C ILE A 188 51.44 26.29 -22.34
N VAL A 189 51.38 25.00 -21.99
CA VAL A 189 52.00 24.44 -20.79
C VAL A 189 53.51 24.72 -20.67
N ILE A 190 54.29 24.59 -21.75
CA ILE A 190 55.74 24.86 -21.76
C ILE A 190 56.03 26.35 -21.54
N ASP A 191 55.32 27.23 -22.25
CA ASP A 191 55.49 28.68 -22.13
C ASP A 191 55.07 29.20 -20.76
N LEU A 192 53.97 28.67 -20.21
CA LEU A 192 53.53 28.98 -18.86
C LEU A 192 54.62 28.62 -17.85
N ALA A 193 55.20 27.43 -17.94
CA ALA A 193 56.26 27.00 -17.04
C ALA A 193 57.51 27.88 -17.17
N ARG A 194 57.93 28.22 -18.40
CA ARG A 194 59.03 29.14 -18.67
C ARG A 194 58.77 30.54 -18.11
N HIS A 195 57.55 31.08 -18.27
CA HIS A 195 57.17 32.37 -17.71
C HIS A 195 57.17 32.37 -16.17
N LEU A 196 56.70 31.28 -15.56
CA LEU A 196 56.76 31.08 -14.11
C LEU A 196 58.21 31.01 -13.61
N GLN A 197 59.08 30.22 -14.27
CA GLN A 197 60.51 30.12 -13.93
C GLN A 197 61.27 31.44 -14.13
N LYS A 198 60.95 32.22 -15.18
CA LYS A 198 61.53 33.55 -15.42
C LYS A 198 61.23 34.51 -14.25
N LYS A 199 60.01 34.45 -13.70
CA LYS A 199 59.61 35.24 -12.54
C LYS A 199 60.22 34.73 -11.24
N GLN A 200 60.27 33.41 -11.05
CA GLN A 200 60.89 32.80 -9.87
C GLN A 200 61.70 31.55 -10.22
N ARG A 201 63.03 31.72 -10.28
CA ARG A 201 63.96 30.67 -10.72
C ARG A 201 64.06 29.46 -9.80
N THR A 202 63.60 29.57 -8.55
CA THR A 202 63.66 28.48 -7.56
C THR A 202 62.33 27.74 -7.41
N ALA A 203 61.36 27.98 -8.29
CA ALA A 203 60.08 27.29 -8.23
C ALA A 203 60.21 25.85 -8.74
N GLU A 204 59.74 24.89 -7.96
CA GLU A 204 59.64 23.48 -8.38
C GLU A 204 58.28 23.28 -9.05
N ILE A 205 58.30 23.18 -10.39
CA ILE A 205 57.09 23.03 -11.21
C ILE A 205 56.97 21.57 -11.67
N THR A 206 55.92 20.89 -11.25
CA THR A 206 55.58 19.53 -11.70
C THR A 206 54.44 19.57 -12.71
N LEU A 207 54.59 18.86 -13.83
CA LEU A 207 53.53 18.65 -14.80
C LEU A 207 52.79 17.34 -14.49
N PHE A 208 51.47 17.41 -14.39
CA PHE A 208 50.56 16.27 -14.49
C PHE A 208 49.89 16.31 -15.87
N GLY A 209 50.43 15.52 -16.79
CA GLY A 209 50.09 15.50 -18.21
C GLY A 209 49.16 14.33 -18.55
N ILE A 210 47.93 14.63 -18.97
CA ILE A 210 46.95 13.62 -19.35
C ILE A 210 47.23 13.21 -20.79
N LEU A 211 47.52 11.92 -20.98
CA LEU A 211 47.77 11.32 -22.29
C LEU A 211 46.44 10.96 -22.95
N PRO A 212 46.15 11.48 -24.17
CA PRO A 212 44.88 11.21 -24.84
C PRO A 212 44.79 9.75 -25.29
N ASN A 213 43.58 9.23 -25.42
CA ASN A 213 43.42 7.94 -26.06
C ASN A 213 43.71 8.08 -27.57
N HIS A 214 44.47 7.15 -28.13
CA HIS A 214 44.78 7.15 -29.58
C HIS A 214 43.54 7.15 -30.49
N THR A 215 42.38 6.73 -29.98
CA THR A 215 41.10 6.75 -30.70
C THR A 215 40.40 8.10 -30.71
N GLU A 216 40.84 9.08 -29.91
CA GLU A 216 40.23 10.43 -29.86
C GLU A 216 40.32 11.18 -31.19
N GLY A 217 41.39 10.95 -31.95
CA GLY A 217 41.55 11.55 -33.27
C GLY A 217 42.99 11.82 -33.68
N ILE A 218 43.19 12.00 -34.99
CA ILE A 218 44.51 12.26 -35.58
C ILE A 218 45.13 13.56 -35.06
N ARG A 219 44.32 14.58 -34.74
CA ARG A 219 44.82 15.88 -34.25
C ARG A 219 45.34 15.77 -32.82
N GLU A 220 44.61 15.08 -31.96
CA GLU A 220 44.99 14.76 -30.58
C GLU A 220 46.29 13.93 -30.56
N ASN A 221 46.39 12.93 -31.44
CA ASN A 221 47.58 12.11 -31.61
C ASN A 221 48.81 12.92 -32.05
N ALA A 222 48.64 13.80 -33.05
CA ALA A 222 49.71 14.68 -33.51
C ALA A 222 50.18 15.65 -32.42
N ASN A 223 49.25 16.21 -31.64
CA ASN A 223 49.55 17.09 -30.51
C ASN A 223 50.33 16.37 -29.42
N ALA A 224 49.90 15.17 -29.02
CA ALA A 224 50.58 14.37 -28.00
C ALA A 224 51.99 13.97 -28.44
N PHE A 225 52.16 13.56 -29.71
CA PHE A 225 53.47 13.24 -30.27
C PHE A 225 54.44 14.42 -30.19
N ALA A 226 54.00 15.59 -30.68
CA ALA A 226 54.81 16.80 -30.67
C ALA A 226 55.13 17.25 -29.24
N ALA A 227 54.13 17.27 -28.35
CA ALA A 227 54.32 17.67 -26.95
C ALA A 227 55.33 16.79 -26.22
N LEU A 228 55.24 15.47 -26.38
CA LEU A 228 56.17 14.54 -25.73
C LEU A 228 57.58 14.62 -26.33
N SER A 229 57.70 14.80 -27.65
CA SER A 229 58.99 15.02 -28.31
C SER A 229 59.68 16.30 -27.80
N GLU A 230 58.92 17.39 -27.66
CA GLU A 230 59.42 18.67 -27.15
C GLU A 230 59.83 18.57 -25.67
N LEU A 231 59.06 17.86 -24.84
CA LEU A 231 59.37 17.64 -23.43
C LEU A 231 60.64 16.78 -23.24
N GLU A 232 60.85 15.77 -24.09
CA GLU A 232 62.08 14.97 -24.10
C GLU A 232 63.26 15.84 -24.52
N TYR A 233 63.15 16.56 -25.65
CA TYR A 233 64.20 17.44 -26.15
C TYR A 233 64.67 18.46 -25.10
N LEU A 234 63.74 19.15 -24.44
CA LEU A 234 64.06 20.12 -23.38
C LEU A 234 64.84 19.49 -22.23
N ASN A 235 64.58 18.21 -21.92
CA ASN A 235 65.36 17.51 -20.92
C ASN A 235 66.74 17.13 -21.45
N LEU A 236 66.84 16.60 -22.68
CA LEU A 236 68.10 16.22 -23.33
C LEU A 236 69.12 17.36 -23.41
N ILE A 237 68.67 18.61 -23.58
CA ILE A 237 69.54 19.79 -23.63
C ILE A 237 69.82 20.42 -22.25
N ASP A 238 69.38 19.78 -21.15
CA ASP A 238 69.50 20.27 -19.77
C ASP A 238 68.80 21.63 -19.54
N GLU A 239 67.69 21.87 -20.22
CA GLU A 239 66.81 23.04 -20.03
C GLU A 239 65.35 22.64 -19.70
N PRO A 240 65.13 21.81 -18.66
CA PRO A 240 63.80 21.28 -18.38
C PRO A 240 62.82 22.37 -17.95
N ALA A 241 61.67 22.44 -18.63
CA ALA A 241 60.55 23.31 -18.25
C ALA A 241 59.88 22.86 -16.94
N PHE A 242 59.99 21.58 -16.59
CA PHE A 242 59.38 20.97 -15.41
C PHE A 242 60.41 20.15 -14.65
N LYS A 243 60.34 20.19 -13.32
CA LYS A 243 61.12 19.30 -12.46
C LYS A 243 60.76 17.85 -12.74
N ASP A 244 59.46 17.56 -12.70
CA ASP A 244 58.89 16.22 -12.87
C ASP A 244 57.76 16.25 -13.91
N ARG A 245 57.65 15.20 -14.73
CA ARG A 245 56.64 15.04 -15.78
C ARG A 245 55.86 13.76 -15.54
N VAL A 246 54.81 13.86 -14.73
CA VAL A 246 53.92 12.76 -14.42
C VAL A 246 52.89 12.63 -15.53
N LEU A 247 52.95 11.54 -16.29
CA LEU A 247 52.03 11.24 -17.39
C LEU A 247 50.94 10.28 -16.92
N LEU A 248 49.69 10.57 -17.28
CA LEU A 248 48.53 9.80 -16.86
C LEU A 248 47.76 9.30 -18.10
N PRO A 249 47.84 8.00 -18.43
CA PRO A 249 47.06 7.39 -19.51
C PRO A 249 45.56 7.40 -19.22
N ILE A 250 44.76 7.94 -20.14
CA ILE A 250 43.30 7.92 -20.08
C ILE A 250 42.69 6.70 -20.79
N ASP A 251 43.51 5.91 -21.49
CA ASP A 251 43.11 4.73 -22.29
C ASP A 251 42.09 3.80 -21.60
N PRO A 252 42.24 3.46 -20.30
CA PRO A 252 41.31 2.56 -19.62
C PRO A 252 39.85 3.05 -19.59
N THR A 253 39.62 4.36 -19.69
CA THR A 253 38.26 4.94 -19.72
C THR A 253 37.49 4.68 -21.03
N GLY A 254 38.19 4.23 -22.08
CA GLY A 254 37.59 4.10 -23.41
C GLY A 254 37.19 5.42 -24.08
N PHE A 255 37.56 6.57 -23.49
CA PHE A 255 37.21 7.88 -24.03
C PHE A 255 37.76 8.08 -25.44
N ASP A 256 36.89 8.42 -26.38
CA ASP A 256 37.16 8.61 -27.81
C ASP A 256 36.87 10.06 -28.26
N GLY A 257 36.77 11.00 -27.32
CA GLY A 257 36.62 12.43 -27.59
C GLY A 257 35.20 12.98 -27.35
N LYS A 258 35.03 14.29 -27.52
CA LYS A 258 33.77 15.02 -27.18
C LYS A 258 32.53 14.56 -27.99
N GLY A 259 32.70 13.79 -29.06
CA GLY A 259 31.64 13.28 -29.94
C GLY A 259 31.19 11.83 -29.69
N GLY A 260 31.83 11.11 -28.75
CA GLY A 260 31.60 9.69 -28.49
C GLY A 260 30.40 9.35 -27.60
N ASN A 261 30.35 8.09 -27.13
CA ASN A 261 29.25 7.57 -26.30
C ASN A 261 29.30 8.14 -24.88
N LYS A 262 28.65 9.29 -24.67
CA LYS A 262 28.81 10.14 -23.47
C LYS A 262 28.38 9.51 -22.14
N ILE A 263 27.49 8.52 -22.14
CA ILE A 263 26.91 8.01 -20.89
C ILE A 263 27.91 7.08 -20.18
N GLN A 264 28.39 6.03 -20.86
CA GLN A 264 29.34 5.08 -20.27
C GLN A 264 30.74 5.70 -20.07
N ASN A 265 31.26 6.41 -21.08
CA ASN A 265 32.56 7.07 -20.97
C ASN A 265 32.55 8.20 -19.92
N GLY A 266 31.37 8.78 -19.62
CA GLY A 266 31.23 9.85 -18.63
C GLY A 266 31.53 9.38 -17.21
N GLN A 267 30.99 8.21 -16.81
CA GLN A 267 31.22 7.64 -15.49
C GLN A 267 32.70 7.25 -15.29
N LEU A 268 33.32 6.58 -16.28
CA LEU A 268 34.72 6.18 -16.20
C LEU A 268 35.70 7.37 -16.20
N LEU A 269 35.36 8.46 -16.88
CA LEU A 269 36.14 9.70 -16.80
C LEU A 269 36.04 10.35 -15.42
N GLN A 270 34.87 10.30 -14.80
CA GLN A 270 34.70 10.80 -13.43
C GLN A 270 35.52 9.96 -12.43
N GLU A 271 35.49 8.63 -12.55
CA GLU A 271 36.36 7.74 -11.76
C GLU A 271 37.85 8.08 -11.93
N PHE A 272 38.26 8.39 -13.17
CA PHE A 272 39.65 8.80 -13.46
C PHE A 272 40.00 10.13 -12.80
N ASP A 273 39.17 11.17 -12.96
CA ASP A 273 39.40 12.49 -12.37
C ASP A 273 39.48 12.40 -10.84
N GLU A 274 38.59 11.62 -10.20
CA GLU A 274 38.57 11.34 -8.77
C GLU A 274 39.86 10.63 -8.31
N ALA A 275 40.27 9.58 -9.02
CA ALA A 275 41.48 8.82 -8.69
C ALA A 275 42.75 9.69 -8.83
N ILE A 276 42.79 10.64 -9.79
CA ILE A 276 43.91 11.57 -9.94
C ILE A 276 44.09 12.45 -8.70
N VAL A 277 43.01 12.83 -8.00
CA VAL A 277 43.09 13.60 -6.75
C VAL A 277 43.97 12.88 -5.73
N TYR A 278 43.78 11.56 -5.56
CA TYR A 278 44.63 10.73 -4.71
C TYR A 278 46.07 10.69 -5.17
N LEU A 279 46.33 10.65 -6.47
CA LEU A 279 47.69 10.63 -7.00
C LEU A 279 48.42 11.96 -6.80
N ILE A 280 47.75 13.09 -7.03
CA ILE A 280 48.30 14.42 -6.72
C ILE A 280 48.59 14.52 -5.22
N ALA A 281 47.64 14.10 -4.37
CA ALA A 281 47.85 14.08 -2.93
C ALA A 281 49.03 13.18 -2.54
N ALA A 282 49.14 11.97 -3.10
CA ALA A 282 50.20 11.02 -2.79
C ALA A 282 51.58 11.60 -3.16
N TYR A 283 51.69 12.22 -4.33
CA TYR A 283 52.90 12.86 -4.83
C TYR A 283 53.42 13.95 -3.89
N TYR A 284 52.55 14.80 -3.34
CA TYR A 284 52.97 15.90 -2.47
C TYR A 284 53.11 15.50 -0.97
N ASN A 285 52.71 14.27 -0.60
CA ASN A 285 52.69 13.77 0.79
C ASN A 285 53.69 12.65 1.06
N THR A 286 54.90 12.73 0.50
CA THR A 286 56.02 11.79 0.73
C THR A 286 56.72 11.98 2.11
N VAL A 287 55.97 12.31 3.17
CA VAL A 287 56.54 12.75 4.46
C VAL A 287 57.45 11.67 5.07
N GLY A 288 58.69 12.04 5.39
CA GLY A 288 59.67 11.14 6.00
C GLY A 288 60.56 10.38 5.02
N THR A 289 60.44 10.64 3.71
CA THR A 289 61.39 10.18 2.68
C THR A 289 62.18 11.35 2.10
N GLU A 290 63.41 11.08 1.63
CA GLU A 290 64.05 11.95 0.63
C GLU A 290 63.20 11.94 -0.65
N ASP A 291 63.39 12.93 -1.53
CA ASP A 291 62.58 13.08 -2.76
C ASP A 291 62.64 11.79 -3.59
N PRO A 292 61.56 10.99 -3.65
CA PRO A 292 61.61 9.67 -4.25
C PRO A 292 61.71 9.71 -5.78
N PHE A 293 61.47 10.89 -6.37
CA PHE A 293 61.52 11.16 -7.81
C PHE A 293 62.85 11.83 -8.23
N ALA A 294 63.81 11.94 -7.31
CA ALA A 294 65.13 12.43 -7.66
C ALA A 294 65.92 11.43 -8.53
N ASP A 295 66.88 11.97 -9.28
CA ASP A 295 67.87 11.20 -10.06
C ASP A 295 67.28 10.35 -11.20
N SER A 296 66.24 10.84 -11.90
CA SER A 296 65.79 10.26 -13.18
C SER A 296 66.80 10.61 -14.29
N PRO A 297 67.17 9.67 -15.19
CA PRO A 297 68.10 9.95 -16.27
C PRO A 297 67.59 11.02 -17.23
N THR A 298 68.52 11.79 -17.82
CA THR A 298 68.18 12.89 -18.73
C THR A 298 67.43 12.41 -19.99
N TYR A 299 67.71 11.20 -20.48
CA TYR A 299 67.02 10.61 -21.63
C TYR A 299 65.72 9.86 -21.27
N ALA A 300 65.41 9.71 -19.98
CA ALA A 300 64.22 9.00 -19.50
C ALA A 300 63.38 9.88 -18.55
N PRO A 301 62.86 11.03 -19.04
CA PRO A 301 62.34 12.10 -18.20
C PRO A 301 60.92 11.87 -17.66
N PHE A 302 60.24 10.81 -18.09
CA PHE A 302 58.82 10.61 -17.80
C PHE A 302 58.59 9.68 -16.62
N THR A 303 57.63 10.05 -15.79
CA THR A 303 57.07 9.20 -14.75
C THR A 303 55.63 8.87 -15.14
N ILE A 304 55.22 7.60 -15.14
CA ILE A 304 53.81 7.25 -15.34
C ILE A 304 53.09 7.24 -13.99
N GLY A 305 52.01 7.99 -13.88
CA GLY A 305 51.11 7.97 -12.72
C GLY A 305 49.89 7.09 -12.97
N ILE A 306 49.63 6.15 -12.06
CA ILE A 306 48.51 5.20 -12.14
C ILE A 306 47.74 5.25 -10.82
N PRO A 307 46.67 6.04 -10.75
CA PRO A 307 45.83 6.12 -9.56
C PRO A 307 44.83 4.96 -9.52
N GLN A 308 44.49 4.48 -8.33
CA GLN A 308 43.43 3.49 -8.08
C GLN A 308 42.77 3.80 -6.73
N ILE A 309 41.48 3.51 -6.59
CA ILE A 309 40.73 3.67 -5.33
C ILE A 309 40.04 2.34 -5.00
N LEU A 310 40.15 1.90 -3.76
CA LEU A 310 39.28 0.89 -3.17
C LEU A 310 38.27 1.61 -2.28
N ARG A 311 36.98 1.57 -2.63
CA ARG A 311 35.91 2.28 -1.93
C ARG A 311 34.99 1.32 -1.21
N TYR A 312 34.69 1.60 0.05
CA TYR A 312 33.65 0.89 0.79
C TYR A 312 32.28 1.54 0.53
N ASN A 313 31.31 0.75 0.09
CA ASN A 313 29.94 1.22 -0.18
C ASN A 313 29.11 1.49 1.09
N VAL A 314 29.73 1.93 2.19
CA VAL A 314 29.04 2.10 3.49
C VAL A 314 28.04 3.26 3.45
N GLU A 315 28.36 4.35 2.75
CA GLU A 315 27.44 5.47 2.55
C GLU A 315 26.21 5.03 1.76
N ALA A 316 26.41 4.34 0.62
CA ALA A 316 25.32 3.76 -0.16
C ALA A 316 24.47 2.77 0.67
N ILE A 317 25.12 1.95 1.51
CA ILE A 317 24.43 1.05 2.45
C ILE A 317 23.58 1.84 3.45
N ASN A 318 24.11 2.91 4.04
CA ASN A 318 23.40 3.72 5.04
C ASN A 318 22.21 4.48 4.43
N GLU A 319 22.39 5.03 3.23
CA GLU A 319 21.31 5.66 2.45
C GLU A 319 20.24 4.63 2.08
N GLY A 320 20.64 3.48 1.54
CA GLY A 320 19.74 2.37 1.22
C GLY A 320 18.95 1.90 2.43
N ARG A 321 19.60 1.73 3.59
CA ARG A 321 18.93 1.37 4.86
C ARG A 321 17.96 2.43 5.34
N THR A 322 18.26 3.71 5.14
CA THR A 322 17.35 4.80 5.49
C THR A 322 16.11 4.78 4.59
N ALA A 323 16.30 4.65 3.28
CA ALA A 323 15.20 4.49 2.33
C ALA A 323 14.35 3.25 2.65
N LEU A 324 14.99 2.12 3.00
CA LEU A 324 14.27 0.92 3.43
C LEU A 324 13.41 1.14 4.66
N ARG A 325 13.94 1.79 5.69
CA ARG A 325 13.14 2.10 6.88
C ARG A 325 11.90 2.92 6.52
N GLU A 326 12.03 3.88 5.62
CA GLU A 326 10.91 4.71 5.18
C GLU A 326 9.89 3.95 4.32
N ILE A 327 10.37 3.06 3.44
CA ILE A 327 9.54 2.18 2.61
C ILE A 327 8.80 1.16 3.49
N LEU A 328 9.51 0.48 4.39
CA LEU A 328 8.95 -0.50 5.32
C LEU A 328 7.95 0.13 6.26
N SER A 329 8.26 1.28 6.85
CA SER A 329 7.31 2.02 7.69
C SER A 329 6.04 2.38 6.92
N ALA A 330 6.14 2.83 5.66
CA ALA A 330 4.97 3.11 4.84
C ALA A 330 4.17 1.82 4.53
N LYS A 331 4.85 0.69 4.29
CA LYS A 331 4.21 -0.61 4.07
C LYS A 331 3.48 -1.10 5.32
N GLU A 332 4.11 -1.05 6.49
CA GLU A 332 3.52 -1.42 7.78
C GLU A 332 2.26 -0.60 8.07
N GLU A 333 2.32 0.72 7.87
CA GLU A 333 1.15 1.59 8.05
C GLU A 333 0.01 1.23 7.08
N ALA A 334 0.33 0.91 5.82
CA ALA A 334 -0.65 0.49 4.83
C ALA A 334 -1.31 -0.85 5.23
N VAL A 335 -0.51 -1.86 5.56
CA VAL A 335 -1.01 -3.18 5.98
C VAL A 335 -1.83 -3.10 7.27
N GLN A 336 -1.41 -2.27 8.23
CA GLN A 336 -2.19 -2.07 9.45
C GLN A 336 -3.55 -1.43 9.15
N ALA A 337 -3.60 -0.43 8.28
CA ALA A 337 -4.84 0.21 7.86
C ALA A 337 -5.78 -0.78 7.14
N GLU A 338 -5.23 -1.64 6.29
CA GLU A 338 -5.96 -2.71 5.61
C GLU A 338 -6.59 -3.69 6.61
N ARG A 339 -5.81 -4.17 7.58
CA ARG A 339 -6.27 -5.11 8.61
C ARG A 339 -7.34 -4.51 9.52
N ASP A 340 -7.26 -3.22 9.81
CA ASP A 340 -8.28 -2.51 10.59
C ASP A 340 -9.63 -2.49 9.84
N ILE A 341 -9.61 -2.27 8.52
CA ILE A 341 -10.80 -2.35 7.66
C ILE A 341 -11.36 -3.78 7.68
N TYR A 342 -10.52 -4.78 7.40
CA TYR A 342 -10.94 -6.18 7.36
C TYR A 342 -11.53 -6.66 8.68
N THR A 343 -10.96 -6.25 9.81
CA THR A 343 -11.48 -6.63 11.13
C THR A 343 -12.90 -6.10 11.38
N GLN A 344 -13.23 -4.90 10.87
CA GLN A 344 -14.58 -4.36 10.99
C GLN A 344 -15.57 -5.04 10.04
N ILE A 345 -15.13 -5.33 8.80
CA ILE A 345 -15.94 -6.09 7.84
C ILE A 345 -16.23 -7.50 8.40
N GLU A 346 -15.23 -8.18 8.95
CA GLU A 346 -15.37 -9.51 9.56
C GLU A 346 -16.42 -9.49 10.68
N ARG A 347 -16.36 -8.49 11.59
CA ARG A 347 -17.37 -8.32 12.64
C ARG A 347 -18.77 -8.06 12.09
N PHE A 348 -18.89 -7.26 11.03
CA PHE A 348 -20.19 -7.02 10.38
C PHE A 348 -20.75 -8.32 9.79
N LEU A 349 -19.92 -9.07 9.05
CA LEU A 349 -20.34 -10.32 8.44
C LEU A 349 -20.69 -11.38 9.50
N ASP A 350 -19.95 -11.46 10.60
CA ASP A 350 -20.21 -12.41 11.69
C ASP A 350 -21.49 -12.07 12.48
N ASN A 351 -21.87 -10.80 12.57
CA ASN A 351 -23.07 -10.37 13.32
C ASN A 351 -24.37 -10.52 12.52
N HIS A 352 -24.32 -10.33 11.20
CA HIS A 352 -25.51 -10.27 10.34
C HIS A 352 -25.67 -11.47 9.40
N TYR A 353 -24.65 -12.32 9.25
CA TYR A 353 -24.69 -13.48 8.35
C TYR A 353 -24.10 -14.74 9.02
N ASP A 354 -24.70 -15.91 8.78
CA ASP A 354 -24.34 -17.21 9.40
C ASP A 354 -23.04 -17.84 8.83
N GLY A 355 -21.98 -17.04 8.69
CA GLY A 355 -20.65 -17.50 8.27
C GLY A 355 -20.55 -17.97 6.81
N PRO A 356 -19.39 -18.53 6.40
CA PRO A 356 -19.11 -18.86 5.01
C PRO A 356 -19.94 -20.06 4.53
N SER A 357 -20.93 -19.80 3.67
CA SER A 357 -21.87 -20.80 3.14
C SER A 357 -21.91 -20.86 1.60
N GLY A 358 -21.04 -20.11 0.90
CA GLY A 358 -20.97 -20.03 -0.57
C GLY A 358 -20.06 -21.08 -1.25
N GLU A 359 -20.20 -21.24 -2.58
CA GLU A 359 -19.47 -22.22 -3.44
C GLU A 359 -17.96 -21.93 -3.65
N GLY A 360 -17.33 -21.09 -2.83
CA GLY A 360 -15.93 -20.68 -2.96
C GLY A 360 -15.71 -19.34 -3.69
N LEU A 361 -14.47 -19.06 -4.11
CA LEU A 361 -14.10 -17.80 -4.76
C LEU A 361 -14.60 -17.69 -6.20
N ARG A 362 -15.00 -16.47 -6.63
CA ARG A 362 -15.25 -16.14 -8.04
C ARG A 362 -13.92 -15.95 -8.78
N ASP A 363 -13.94 -16.03 -10.12
CA ASP A 363 -12.72 -15.84 -10.93
C ASP A 363 -12.11 -14.44 -10.77
N LEU A 364 -12.93 -13.40 -10.59
CA LEU A 364 -12.45 -12.04 -10.29
C LEU A 364 -11.77 -11.97 -8.92
N ASP A 365 -12.34 -12.63 -7.90
CA ASP A 365 -11.75 -12.69 -6.55
C ASP A 365 -10.42 -13.47 -6.56
N ARG A 366 -10.31 -14.50 -7.40
CA ARG A 366 -9.04 -15.22 -7.63
C ARG A 366 -8.00 -14.34 -8.31
N ALA A 367 -8.39 -13.55 -9.31
CA ALA A 367 -7.47 -12.65 -10.01
C ALA A 367 -6.93 -11.57 -9.05
N ASP A 368 -7.80 -10.97 -8.24
CA ASP A 368 -7.46 -9.98 -7.21
C ASP A 368 -6.45 -10.54 -6.19
N LEU A 369 -6.67 -11.75 -5.67
CA LEU A 369 -5.72 -12.39 -4.76
C LEU A 369 -4.36 -12.68 -5.43
N ASN A 370 -4.34 -13.08 -6.69
CA ASN A 370 -3.09 -13.31 -7.43
C ASN A 370 -2.31 -12.01 -7.63
N GLU A 371 -2.98 -10.91 -8.01
CA GLU A 371 -2.34 -9.58 -8.13
C GLU A 371 -1.68 -9.18 -6.80
N ARG A 372 -2.37 -9.40 -5.68
CA ARG A 372 -1.85 -9.13 -4.34
C ARG A 372 -0.62 -9.96 -3.98
N PHE A 373 -0.53 -11.20 -4.46
CA PHE A 373 0.68 -12.02 -4.32
C PHE A 373 1.82 -11.55 -5.22
N ASP A 374 1.51 -11.11 -6.44
CA ASP A 374 2.52 -10.58 -7.36
C ASP A 374 3.11 -9.27 -6.84
N GLU A 375 2.30 -8.41 -6.18
CA GLU A 375 2.79 -7.23 -5.46
C GLU A 375 3.76 -7.60 -4.33
N LEU A 376 3.41 -8.59 -3.50
CA LEU A 376 4.26 -9.08 -2.41
C LEU A 376 5.57 -9.68 -2.95
N ARG A 377 5.51 -10.44 -4.04
CA ARG A 377 6.71 -10.99 -4.69
C ARG A 377 7.59 -9.90 -5.24
N SER A 378 6.99 -8.90 -5.86
CA SER A 378 7.72 -7.74 -6.35
C SER A 378 8.43 -6.98 -5.22
N LEU A 379 7.91 -7.02 -3.99
CA LEU A 379 8.62 -6.52 -2.80
C LEU A 379 9.75 -7.47 -2.37
N LEU A 380 9.54 -8.78 -2.37
CA LEU A 380 10.61 -9.76 -2.05
C LEU A 380 11.77 -9.73 -3.05
N ASP A 381 11.47 -9.42 -4.31
CA ASP A 381 12.45 -9.29 -5.40
C ASP A 381 13.17 -7.92 -5.40
N PHE A 382 12.91 -7.06 -4.41
CA PHE A 382 13.54 -5.76 -4.32
C PHE A 382 15.06 -5.91 -4.19
N GLU A 383 15.79 -5.32 -5.15
CA GLU A 383 17.22 -5.56 -5.35
C GLU A 383 18.04 -5.31 -4.08
N LEU A 384 17.73 -4.24 -3.35
CA LEU A 384 18.43 -3.87 -2.13
C LEU A 384 18.34 -4.93 -1.01
N PHE A 385 17.24 -5.68 -0.90
CA PHE A 385 17.17 -6.74 0.12
C PHE A 385 18.12 -7.90 -0.19
N ASN A 386 18.26 -8.23 -1.47
CA ASN A 386 19.24 -9.22 -1.93
C ASN A 386 20.66 -8.69 -1.77
N GLU A 387 20.92 -7.42 -2.10
CA GLU A 387 22.23 -6.76 -1.92
C GLU A 387 22.68 -6.75 -0.44
N LEU A 388 21.73 -6.59 0.49
CA LEU A 388 21.97 -6.61 1.93
C LEU A 388 21.93 -8.03 2.54
N GLU A 389 21.65 -9.05 1.74
CA GLU A 389 21.58 -10.47 2.15
C GLU A 389 20.57 -10.73 3.27
N TYR A 390 19.42 -10.06 3.24
CA TYR A 390 18.39 -10.16 4.28
C TYR A 390 17.77 -11.57 4.34
N GLU A 391 17.82 -12.18 5.52
CA GLU A 391 17.38 -13.56 5.74
C GLU A 391 15.85 -13.67 5.66
N SER A 392 15.12 -12.61 6.01
CA SER A 392 13.66 -12.58 5.88
C SER A 392 13.19 -12.86 4.44
N VAL A 393 13.86 -12.29 3.43
CA VAL A 393 13.52 -12.53 2.02
C VAL A 393 13.61 -14.01 1.67
N SER A 394 14.67 -14.68 2.11
CA SER A 394 14.86 -16.12 1.90
C SER A 394 13.72 -16.94 2.54
N ILE A 395 13.42 -16.67 3.82
CA ILE A 395 12.37 -17.36 4.58
C ILE A 395 10.99 -17.21 3.91
N PHE A 396 10.57 -15.99 3.60
CA PHE A 396 9.24 -15.75 3.04
C PHE A 396 9.12 -16.16 1.57
N SER A 397 10.21 -16.08 0.79
CA SER A 397 10.25 -16.62 -0.57
C SER A 397 10.10 -18.15 -0.59
N GLU A 398 10.73 -18.86 0.37
CA GLU A 398 10.56 -20.31 0.53
C GLU A 398 9.11 -20.66 0.87
N ILE A 399 8.48 -19.95 1.81
CA ILE A 399 7.07 -20.17 2.19
C ILE A 399 6.13 -20.03 0.98
N ILE A 400 6.30 -18.97 0.17
CA ILE A 400 5.47 -18.74 -1.01
C ILE A 400 5.75 -19.81 -2.08
N SER A 401 7.03 -20.08 -2.37
CA SER A 401 7.43 -21.06 -3.39
C SER A 401 6.94 -22.48 -3.07
N ASP A 402 6.97 -22.88 -1.80
CA ASP A 402 6.51 -24.21 -1.40
C ASP A 402 5.00 -24.36 -1.52
N ALA A 403 4.22 -23.33 -1.15
CA ALA A 403 2.78 -23.33 -1.37
C ALA A 403 2.41 -23.47 -2.85
N GLU A 404 3.16 -22.82 -3.75
CA GLU A 404 2.93 -22.91 -5.19
C GLU A 404 3.31 -24.24 -5.82
N LYS A 405 4.33 -24.92 -5.29
CA LYS A 405 4.68 -26.29 -5.71
C LYS A 405 3.63 -27.28 -5.27
N GLU A 406 3.00 -27.04 -4.13
CA GLU A 406 1.99 -27.94 -3.55
C GLU A 406 0.62 -27.82 -4.22
N SER A 407 0.22 -26.63 -4.68
CA SER A 407 -1.06 -26.45 -5.41
C SER A 407 -1.02 -25.34 -6.47
N GLU A 408 -1.81 -25.49 -7.52
CA GLU A 408 -2.12 -24.44 -8.51
C GLU A 408 -3.35 -23.60 -8.11
N ASP A 409 -4.16 -24.06 -7.15
CA ASP A 409 -5.33 -23.32 -6.67
C ASP A 409 -4.94 -22.30 -5.59
N ILE A 410 -5.33 -21.04 -5.79
CA ILE A 410 -4.98 -19.93 -4.92
C ILE A 410 -5.54 -20.07 -3.49
N SER A 411 -6.69 -20.73 -3.30
CA SER A 411 -7.25 -20.96 -1.97
C SER A 411 -6.43 -21.97 -1.19
N GLU A 412 -6.05 -23.07 -1.84
CA GLU A 412 -5.19 -24.10 -1.23
C GLU A 412 -3.79 -23.53 -0.89
N ARG A 413 -3.22 -22.68 -1.77
CA ARG A 413 -1.96 -21.97 -1.50
C ARG A 413 -2.05 -21.12 -0.23
N ILE A 414 -3.12 -20.33 -0.10
CA ILE A 414 -3.34 -19.45 1.06
C ILE A 414 -3.48 -20.28 2.35
N ASP A 415 -4.15 -21.43 2.29
CA ASP A 415 -4.26 -22.34 3.44
C ASP A 415 -2.90 -22.93 3.86
N ILE A 416 -2.06 -23.33 2.90
CA ILE A 416 -0.70 -23.81 3.15
C ILE A 416 0.15 -22.71 3.79
N ILE A 417 0.13 -21.51 3.21
CA ILE A 417 0.83 -20.32 3.74
C ILE A 417 0.36 -20.02 5.17
N SER A 418 -0.96 -20.04 5.43
CA SER A 418 -1.51 -19.82 6.77
C SER A 418 -0.99 -20.86 7.78
N GLY A 419 -0.81 -22.12 7.33
CA GLY A 419 -0.19 -23.18 8.12
C GLY A 419 1.28 -22.89 8.43
N SER A 420 2.06 -22.50 7.42
CA SER A 420 3.49 -22.18 7.56
C SER A 420 3.73 -20.96 8.45
N LEU A 421 2.92 -19.90 8.33
CA LEU A 421 3.01 -18.70 9.18
C LEU A 421 2.80 -18.99 10.67
N ARG A 422 2.02 -20.01 11.03
CA ARG A 422 1.85 -20.42 12.44
C ARG A 422 3.09 -21.13 12.99
N ALA A 423 3.95 -21.65 12.12
CA ALA A 423 5.19 -22.33 12.48
C ALA A 423 6.40 -21.39 12.52
N VAL A 424 6.33 -20.25 11.83
CA VAL A 424 7.34 -19.19 11.88
C VAL A 424 7.12 -18.35 13.15
N ASP A 425 8.14 -18.28 14.00
CA ASP A 425 8.14 -17.47 15.23
C ASP A 425 9.10 -16.30 15.05
N THR A 426 8.63 -15.24 14.42
CA THR A 426 9.36 -13.98 14.15
C THR A 426 9.73 -13.24 15.45
N ALA A 427 8.90 -13.33 16.49
CA ALA A 427 9.07 -12.62 17.76
C ALA A 427 9.78 -13.43 18.87
N GLY A 428 10.31 -14.63 18.55
CA GLY A 428 10.84 -15.59 19.54
C GLY A 428 12.25 -16.11 19.27
N GLN A 429 12.47 -17.43 19.30
CA GLN A 429 13.81 -18.06 19.27
C GLN A 429 14.63 -17.81 17.99
N GLN A 430 14.01 -17.26 16.93
CA GLN A 430 14.66 -16.98 15.65
C GLN A 430 15.20 -15.54 15.51
N ALA A 431 14.97 -14.64 16.48
CA ALA A 431 15.49 -13.26 16.46
C ALA A 431 17.02 -13.14 16.32
N GLY A 432 17.78 -14.21 16.58
CA GLY A 432 19.22 -14.28 16.33
C GLY A 432 19.65 -14.70 14.92
N ARG A 433 18.71 -14.87 13.97
CA ARG A 433 18.98 -15.24 12.56
C ARG A 433 18.91 -14.07 11.59
N PHE A 434 18.19 -12.99 11.93
CA PHE A 434 18.08 -11.83 11.07
C PHE A 434 19.38 -11.04 11.04
N VAL A 435 19.66 -10.41 9.89
CA VAL A 435 20.87 -9.64 9.65
C VAL A 435 20.91 -8.40 10.55
N ASP A 436 19.79 -7.67 10.64
CA ASP A 436 19.62 -6.52 11.54
C ASP A 436 18.17 -6.26 11.94
N ASN A 437 17.95 -5.16 12.69
CA ASN A 437 16.62 -4.71 13.07
C ASN A 437 15.74 -4.30 11.87
N ILE A 438 16.32 -3.95 10.71
CA ILE A 438 15.53 -3.63 9.51
C ILE A 438 15.05 -4.92 8.85
N ASP A 439 15.88 -5.95 8.80
CA ASP A 439 15.54 -7.32 8.38
C ASP A 439 14.45 -7.93 9.29
N GLU A 440 14.55 -7.71 10.61
CA GLU A 440 13.50 -8.07 11.57
C GLU A 440 12.19 -7.33 11.28
N ASN A 441 12.22 -6.01 11.08
CA ASN A 441 11.03 -5.23 10.72
C ASN A 441 10.45 -5.66 9.37
N LEU A 442 11.29 -5.97 8.38
CA LEU A 442 10.86 -6.52 7.10
C LEU A 442 10.13 -7.85 7.30
N ALA A 443 10.65 -8.74 8.16
CA ALA A 443 9.99 -9.99 8.50
C ALA A 443 8.59 -9.75 9.11
N GLU A 444 8.46 -8.80 10.05
CA GLU A 444 7.18 -8.43 10.64
C GLU A 444 6.20 -7.87 9.61
N ALA A 445 6.67 -7.00 8.71
CA ALA A 445 5.88 -6.41 7.64
C ALA A 445 5.38 -7.48 6.64
N LEU A 446 6.26 -8.39 6.21
CA LEU A 446 5.92 -9.51 5.31
C LEU A 446 4.92 -10.48 5.95
N GLU A 447 5.11 -10.81 7.23
CA GLU A 447 4.19 -11.65 7.98
C GLU A 447 2.80 -10.98 8.11
N ALA A 448 2.76 -9.70 8.45
CA ALA A 448 1.53 -8.93 8.55
C ALA A 448 0.81 -8.86 7.20
N ASP A 449 1.55 -8.68 6.11
CA ASP A 449 1.01 -8.60 4.76
C ASP A 449 0.39 -9.93 4.33
N LEU A 450 1.11 -11.06 4.51
CA LEU A 450 0.56 -12.38 4.23
C LEU A 450 -0.67 -12.72 5.11
N LYS A 451 -0.68 -12.31 6.38
CA LYS A 451 -1.85 -12.44 7.24
C LYS A 451 -3.05 -11.65 6.70
N ALA A 452 -2.81 -10.48 6.13
CA ALA A 452 -3.85 -9.67 5.52
C ALA A 452 -4.37 -10.31 4.20
N ILE A 453 -3.54 -10.97 3.38
CA ILE A 453 -4.01 -11.84 2.26
C ILE A 453 -4.93 -12.93 2.78
N VAL A 454 -4.53 -13.64 3.85
CA VAL A 454 -5.33 -14.73 4.43
C VAL A 454 -6.67 -14.21 4.95
N GLN A 455 -6.68 -13.03 5.59
CA GLN A 455 -7.92 -12.42 6.07
C GLN A 455 -8.82 -11.99 4.89
N ARG A 456 -8.24 -11.37 3.86
CA ARG A 456 -8.96 -10.99 2.64
C ARG A 456 -9.62 -12.20 1.97
N HIS A 457 -8.91 -13.31 1.83
CA HIS A 457 -9.46 -14.57 1.30
C HIS A 457 -10.72 -15.01 2.05
N ARG A 458 -10.69 -14.99 3.39
CA ARG A 458 -11.87 -15.34 4.19
C ARG A 458 -13.04 -14.40 3.96
N LEU A 459 -12.80 -13.09 3.90
CA LEU A 459 -13.84 -12.10 3.62
C LEU A 459 -14.44 -12.28 2.22
N LEU A 460 -13.63 -12.59 1.21
CA LEU A 460 -14.07 -12.85 -0.16
C LEU A 460 -14.92 -14.13 -0.28
N VAL A 461 -14.66 -15.13 0.57
CA VAL A 461 -15.51 -16.32 0.69
C VAL A 461 -16.79 -16.00 1.45
N GLN A 462 -16.70 -15.29 2.57
CA GLN A 462 -17.85 -14.98 3.43
C GLN A 462 -18.84 -14.02 2.75
N LYS A 463 -18.37 -13.03 1.95
CA LYS A 463 -19.28 -12.12 1.22
C LYS A 463 -20.24 -12.84 0.26
N GLN A 464 -19.94 -14.08 -0.13
CA GLN A 464 -20.81 -14.86 -1.01
C GLN A 464 -22.12 -15.29 -0.34
N SER A 465 -22.20 -15.28 1.01
CA SER A 465 -23.44 -15.58 1.74
C SER A 465 -24.43 -14.40 1.79
N ILE A 466 -24.01 -13.20 1.38
CA ILE A 466 -24.88 -12.02 1.34
C ILE A 466 -25.80 -12.12 0.13
N ASP A 467 -27.10 -12.37 0.30
CA ASP A 467 -28.04 -12.49 -0.82
C ASP A 467 -28.35 -11.13 -1.49
N ASP A 468 -28.38 -10.05 -0.71
CA ASP A 468 -28.67 -8.71 -1.23
C ASP A 468 -27.48 -8.17 -2.04
N SER A 469 -27.69 -7.98 -3.34
CA SER A 469 -26.68 -7.45 -4.25
C SER A 469 -26.12 -6.08 -3.85
N ARG A 470 -26.92 -5.18 -3.25
CA ARG A 470 -26.49 -3.83 -2.87
C ARG A 470 -25.57 -3.87 -1.67
N VAL A 471 -25.91 -4.69 -0.67
CA VAL A 471 -25.07 -4.91 0.51
C VAL A 471 -23.79 -5.62 0.12
N ARG A 472 -23.88 -6.66 -0.72
CA ARG A 472 -22.71 -7.38 -1.25
C ARG A 472 -21.77 -6.46 -2.03
N ASP A 473 -22.31 -5.62 -2.92
CA ASP A 473 -21.54 -4.66 -3.71
C ASP A 473 -20.89 -3.56 -2.84
N ALA A 474 -21.48 -3.24 -1.69
CA ALA A 474 -20.93 -2.29 -0.71
C ALA A 474 -19.77 -2.92 0.05
N VAL A 475 -19.94 -4.14 0.56
CA VAL A 475 -18.86 -4.91 1.22
C VAL A 475 -17.71 -5.18 0.26
N GLU A 476 -18.00 -5.56 -0.99
CA GLU A 476 -16.99 -5.77 -2.02
C GLU A 476 -16.19 -4.50 -2.34
N TYR A 477 -16.85 -3.34 -2.38
CA TYR A 477 -16.17 -2.05 -2.53
C TYR A 477 -15.22 -1.75 -1.37
N LEU A 478 -15.61 -2.10 -0.13
CA LEU A 478 -14.78 -1.87 1.06
C LEU A 478 -13.60 -2.84 1.15
N ILE A 479 -13.72 -4.05 0.61
CA ILE A 479 -12.62 -5.02 0.48
C ILE A 479 -11.68 -4.59 -0.65
N ASN A 480 -12.20 -4.22 -1.82
CA ASN A 480 -11.39 -3.98 -3.02
C ASN A 480 -10.74 -2.59 -3.02
N ASN A 481 -9.49 -2.51 -3.51
CA ASN A 481 -8.74 -1.26 -3.57
C ASN A 481 -8.92 -0.51 -4.91
N ASP A 482 -9.44 -1.16 -5.95
CA ASP A 482 -9.49 -0.59 -7.29
C ASP A 482 -10.61 0.46 -7.49
N ASP A 483 -10.25 1.58 -8.13
CA ASP A 483 -11.11 2.73 -8.46
C ASP A 483 -12.19 2.38 -9.51
N GLY A 484 -12.10 1.20 -10.14
CA GLY A 484 -13.07 0.70 -11.12
C GLY A 484 -14.48 0.45 -10.56
N SER A 485 -14.64 0.46 -9.23
CA SER A 485 -15.87 0.09 -8.54
C SER A 485 -16.85 1.26 -8.29
N GLY A 486 -16.87 2.29 -9.14
CA GLY A 486 -17.90 3.34 -9.15
C GLY A 486 -17.82 4.34 -7.98
N ASN A 487 -18.46 5.50 -8.14
CA ASN A 487 -18.38 6.60 -7.16
C ASN A 487 -18.98 6.17 -5.80
N PRO A 488 -18.25 6.25 -4.67
CA PRO A 488 -18.74 5.88 -3.33
C PRO A 488 -20.03 6.59 -2.95
N GLY A 489 -20.20 7.86 -3.34
CA GLY A 489 -21.43 8.61 -3.10
C GLY A 489 -22.64 8.03 -3.82
N VAL A 490 -22.46 7.34 -4.95
CA VAL A 490 -23.55 6.64 -5.65
C VAL A 490 -23.93 5.35 -4.91
N LYS A 491 -22.96 4.63 -4.35
CA LYS A 491 -23.23 3.42 -3.54
C LYS A 491 -23.93 3.78 -2.24
N LEU A 492 -23.40 4.77 -1.50
CA LEU A 492 -24.02 5.26 -0.27
C LEU A 492 -25.44 5.76 -0.53
N ASN A 493 -25.65 6.63 -1.52
CA ASN A 493 -26.98 7.13 -1.84
C ASN A 493 -27.97 6.02 -2.24
N ARG A 494 -27.52 4.93 -2.89
CA ARG A 494 -28.38 3.77 -3.18
C ARG A 494 -28.78 3.00 -1.92
N LEU A 495 -27.88 2.89 -0.95
CA LEU A 495 -28.17 2.29 0.35
C LEU A 495 -29.13 3.18 1.15
N GLU A 496 -28.84 4.48 1.24
CA GLU A 496 -29.69 5.49 1.92
C GLU A 496 -31.08 5.58 1.28
N THR A 497 -31.18 5.57 -0.06
CA THR A 497 -32.47 5.57 -0.76
C THR A 497 -33.26 4.32 -0.41
N GLN A 498 -32.63 3.14 -0.37
CA GLN A 498 -33.33 1.91 0.00
C GLN A 498 -33.75 1.91 1.46
N LEU A 499 -32.90 2.41 2.37
CA LEU A 499 -33.22 2.56 3.78
C LEU A 499 -34.41 3.53 3.98
N SER A 500 -34.43 4.64 3.23
CA SER A 500 -35.57 5.57 3.20
C SER A 500 -36.82 4.92 2.64
N ASP A 501 -36.72 4.15 1.55
CA ASP A 501 -37.86 3.45 0.94
C ASP A 501 -38.46 2.43 1.92
N ILE A 502 -37.61 1.66 2.61
CA ILE A 502 -38.01 0.71 3.67
C ILE A 502 -38.67 1.46 4.84
N SER A 503 -38.08 2.57 5.29
CA SER A 503 -38.62 3.40 6.37
C SER A 503 -40.00 3.99 6.01
N ASP A 504 -40.15 4.50 4.79
CA ASP A 504 -41.43 5.02 4.28
C ASP A 504 -42.47 3.92 4.08
N GLN A 505 -42.05 2.70 3.72
CA GLN A 505 -42.94 1.53 3.65
C GLN A 505 -43.39 1.10 5.05
N ARG A 506 -42.44 0.98 5.99
CA ARG A 506 -42.71 0.66 7.39
C ARG A 506 -43.71 1.63 8.00
N ALA A 507 -43.48 2.94 7.89
CA ALA A 507 -44.39 3.95 8.44
C ALA A 507 -45.81 3.82 7.87
N ARG A 508 -45.95 3.53 6.57
CA ARG A 508 -47.25 3.30 5.93
C ARG A 508 -47.95 2.04 6.46
N LEU A 509 -47.23 0.95 6.65
CA LEU A 509 -47.81 -0.30 7.17
C LEU A 509 -48.10 -0.19 8.68
N GLU A 510 -47.32 0.56 9.45
CA GLU A 510 -47.61 0.88 10.85
C GLU A 510 -48.93 1.70 10.95
N ASP A 511 -49.09 2.73 10.11
CA ASP A 511 -50.34 3.49 10.02
C ASP A 511 -51.52 2.59 9.60
N GLU A 512 -51.33 1.70 8.61
CA GLU A 512 -52.36 0.77 8.15
C GLU A 512 -52.72 -0.28 9.21
N LEU A 513 -51.74 -0.74 10.00
CA LEU A 513 -51.94 -1.63 11.13
C LEU A 513 -52.72 -0.92 12.24
N GLU A 514 -52.39 0.34 12.56
CA GLU A 514 -53.13 1.17 13.52
C GLU A 514 -54.60 1.32 13.09
N GLU A 515 -54.85 1.71 11.83
CA GLU A 515 -56.21 1.81 11.28
C GLU A 515 -56.97 0.47 11.34
N THR A 516 -56.29 -0.64 11.03
CA THR A 516 -56.88 -2.00 11.06
C THR A 516 -57.21 -2.43 12.48
N VAL A 517 -56.36 -2.08 13.45
CA VAL A 517 -56.61 -2.32 14.89
C VAL A 517 -57.79 -1.50 15.37
N GLU A 518 -57.87 -0.21 15.03
CA GLU A 518 -59.01 0.65 15.38
C GLU A 518 -60.33 0.14 14.75
N GLU A 519 -60.28 -0.32 13.50
CA GLU A 519 -61.43 -0.94 12.82
C GLU A 519 -61.89 -2.22 13.54
N LEU A 520 -60.95 -3.08 13.94
CA LEU A 520 -61.25 -4.30 14.68
C LEU A 520 -61.89 -3.97 16.04
N GLU A 521 -61.35 -3.02 16.79
CA GLU A 521 -61.91 -2.58 18.08
C GLU A 521 -63.33 -2.03 17.92
N ARG A 522 -63.58 -1.22 16.87
CA ARG A 522 -64.91 -0.69 16.57
C ARG A 522 -65.90 -1.81 16.25
N LEU A 523 -65.52 -2.76 15.39
CA LEU A 523 -66.38 -3.88 15.03
C LEU A 523 -66.66 -4.78 16.24
N GLU A 524 -65.68 -5.06 17.08
CA GLU A 524 -65.87 -5.83 18.32
C GLU A 524 -66.81 -5.13 19.30
N ALA A 525 -66.72 -3.79 19.42
CA ALA A 525 -67.64 -2.99 20.22
C ALA A 525 -69.08 -3.02 19.66
N GLU A 526 -69.25 -2.86 18.36
CA GLU A 526 -70.55 -2.97 17.68
C GLU A 526 -71.17 -4.36 17.86
N GLN A 527 -70.38 -5.42 17.70
CA GLN A 527 -70.80 -6.80 17.94
C GLN A 527 -71.22 -7.00 19.40
N ALA A 528 -70.46 -6.48 20.37
CA ALA A 528 -70.80 -6.58 21.78
C ALA A 528 -72.12 -5.86 22.12
N GLU A 529 -72.35 -4.67 21.55
CA GLU A 529 -73.61 -3.95 21.71
C GLU A 529 -74.80 -4.69 21.07
N GLU A 530 -74.60 -5.33 19.91
CA GLU A 530 -75.62 -6.13 19.24
C GLU A 530 -75.97 -7.37 20.06
N ILE A 531 -74.97 -8.11 20.55
CA ILE A 531 -75.15 -9.27 21.44
C ILE A 531 -75.94 -8.85 22.69
N ASP A 532 -75.53 -7.78 23.36
CA ASP A 532 -76.20 -7.28 24.56
C ASP A 532 -77.65 -6.85 24.29
N ARG A 533 -77.95 -6.36 23.09
CA ARG A 533 -79.31 -6.02 22.66
C ARG A 533 -80.15 -7.28 22.43
N LYS A 534 -79.64 -8.25 21.66
CA LYS A 534 -80.32 -9.52 21.40
C LYS A 534 -80.62 -10.29 22.69
N VAL A 535 -79.65 -10.34 23.62
CA VAL A 535 -79.83 -10.94 24.96
C VAL A 535 -80.93 -10.22 25.74
N ARG A 536 -80.90 -8.88 25.81
CA ARG A 536 -81.92 -8.10 26.54
C ARG A 536 -83.33 -8.28 25.98
N ASP A 537 -83.48 -8.36 24.66
CA ASP A 537 -84.79 -8.56 24.05
C ASP A 537 -85.30 -10.00 24.31
N TRP A 538 -84.44 -11.02 24.23
CA TRP A 538 -84.79 -12.39 24.63
C TRP A 538 -85.17 -12.47 26.12
N GLU A 539 -84.36 -11.86 27.00
CA GLU A 539 -84.63 -11.77 28.44
C GLU A 539 -86.03 -11.20 28.71
N ARG A 540 -86.37 -10.06 28.09
CA ARG A 540 -87.67 -9.41 28.26
C ARG A 540 -88.83 -10.33 27.86
N ASP A 541 -88.68 -11.04 26.74
CA ASP A 541 -89.78 -11.78 26.14
C ASP A 541 -89.99 -13.15 26.81
N VAL A 542 -88.96 -13.70 27.47
CA VAL A 542 -89.00 -14.95 28.24
C VAL A 542 -89.33 -14.76 29.73
N THR A 543 -89.10 -13.57 30.30
CA THR A 543 -89.26 -13.30 31.75
C THR A 543 -90.57 -13.82 32.31
N GLN A 544 -91.70 -13.51 31.67
CA GLN A 544 -93.02 -13.91 32.17
C GLN A 544 -93.23 -15.43 32.11
N THR A 545 -92.80 -16.08 31.03
CA THR A 545 -92.89 -17.54 30.86
C THR A 545 -92.03 -18.27 31.88
N LEU A 546 -90.83 -17.75 32.17
CA LEU A 546 -89.95 -18.30 33.19
C LEU A 546 -90.51 -18.15 34.61
N GLU A 547 -91.09 -17.00 34.95
CA GLU A 547 -91.77 -16.79 36.24
C GLU A 547 -92.92 -17.80 36.43
N GLN A 548 -93.68 -18.07 35.37
CA GLN A 548 -94.74 -19.08 35.39
C GLN A 548 -94.17 -20.50 35.55
N TYR A 549 -93.08 -20.83 34.86
CA TYR A 549 -92.41 -22.13 34.97
C TYR A 549 -91.89 -22.37 36.40
N GLN A 550 -91.26 -21.36 37.02
CA GLN A 550 -90.77 -21.43 38.39
C GLN A 550 -91.89 -21.53 39.45
N ALA A 551 -93.11 -21.07 39.13
CA ALA A 551 -94.25 -21.09 40.04
C ALA A 551 -94.98 -22.45 40.08
N VAL A 552 -94.69 -23.38 39.17
CA VAL A 552 -95.33 -24.70 39.13
C VAL A 552 -94.86 -25.57 40.30
N ASP A 553 -95.78 -25.93 41.22
CA ASP A 553 -95.55 -26.95 42.25
C ASP A 553 -96.53 -28.12 42.08
N VAL A 554 -96.15 -29.08 41.23
CA VAL A 554 -96.97 -30.26 40.92
C VAL A 554 -97.24 -31.13 42.15
N GLU A 555 -96.29 -31.22 43.07
CA GLU A 555 -96.44 -32.06 44.28
C GLU A 555 -97.37 -31.39 45.30
N ALA A 556 -97.36 -30.07 45.43
CA ALA A 556 -98.30 -29.34 46.28
C ALA A 556 -99.77 -29.53 45.82
N VAL A 557 -100.05 -29.35 44.52
CA VAL A 557 -101.41 -29.53 43.96
C VAL A 557 -101.89 -30.97 44.12
N ARG A 558 -101.02 -31.96 43.88
CA ARG A 558 -101.31 -33.38 44.09
C ARG A 558 -101.72 -33.70 45.53
N SER A 559 -101.04 -33.09 46.50
CA SER A 559 -101.33 -33.27 47.92
C SER A 559 -102.71 -32.71 48.29
N GLU A 560 -103.10 -31.54 47.79
CA GLU A 560 -104.43 -30.95 48.07
C GLU A 560 -105.58 -31.70 47.40
N LEU A 561 -105.42 -32.16 46.15
CA LEU A 561 -106.42 -33.01 45.49
C LEU A 561 -106.68 -34.31 46.25
N SER A 562 -105.62 -34.96 46.71
CA SER A 562 -105.73 -36.18 47.54
C SER A 562 -106.48 -35.94 48.85
N ALA A 563 -106.38 -34.73 49.42
CA ALA A 563 -107.10 -34.34 50.62
C ALA A 563 -108.58 -34.03 50.31
N LEU A 564 -108.88 -33.34 49.22
CA LEU A 564 -110.24 -33.03 48.75
C LEU A 564 -111.10 -34.31 48.60
N THR A 565 -110.56 -35.35 47.97
CA THR A 565 -111.27 -36.61 47.75
C THR A 565 -111.70 -37.26 49.08
N ARG A 566 -110.84 -37.22 50.11
CA ARG A 566 -111.17 -37.77 51.44
C ARG A 566 -112.30 -36.99 52.12
N GLU A 567 -112.32 -35.67 51.98
CA GLU A 567 -113.36 -34.82 52.56
C GLU A 567 -114.73 -35.06 51.88
N LEU A 568 -114.74 -35.30 50.56
CA LEU A 568 -115.96 -35.68 49.83
C LEU A 568 -116.53 -37.02 50.30
N GLU A 569 -115.68 -38.02 50.57
CA GLU A 569 -116.11 -39.32 51.10
C GLU A 569 -116.74 -39.20 52.49
N GLN A 570 -116.13 -38.39 53.35
CA GLN A 570 -116.67 -38.11 54.69
C GLN A 570 -118.04 -37.43 54.59
N PHE A 571 -118.18 -36.44 53.72
CA PHE A 571 -119.44 -35.73 53.49
C PHE A 571 -120.58 -36.65 53.04
N VAL A 572 -120.30 -37.58 52.12
CA VAL A 572 -121.27 -38.60 51.68
C VAL A 572 -121.74 -39.47 52.84
N SER A 573 -120.79 -39.97 53.63
CA SER A 573 -121.08 -40.85 54.78
C SER A 573 -121.98 -40.17 55.81
N GLU A 574 -121.70 -38.91 56.16
CA GLU A 574 -122.52 -38.14 57.10
C GLU A 574 -123.94 -37.87 56.54
N THR A 575 -124.03 -37.52 55.26
CA THR A 575 -125.31 -37.23 54.57
C THR A 575 -126.20 -38.48 54.46
N VAL A 576 -125.63 -39.63 54.09
CA VAL A 576 -126.38 -40.90 53.99
C VAL A 576 -126.94 -41.32 55.35
N ASN A 577 -126.20 -41.10 56.45
CA ASN A 577 -126.57 -41.54 57.80
C ASN A 577 -127.54 -40.60 58.53
N ALA A 578 -127.84 -39.43 57.99
CA ALA A 578 -128.79 -38.47 58.56
C ALA A 578 -130.21 -39.08 58.69
N ARG A 579 -130.89 -38.84 59.83
CA ARG A 579 -132.17 -39.53 60.17
C ARG A 579 -133.41 -38.71 59.82
N ASN A 580 -133.27 -37.41 59.65
CA ASN A 580 -134.35 -36.47 59.32
C ASN A 580 -133.77 -35.29 58.53
N ASP A 581 -134.63 -34.46 57.92
CA ASP A 581 -134.20 -33.33 57.10
C ASP A 581 -133.29 -32.33 57.83
N THR A 582 -133.51 -32.11 59.13
CA THR A 582 -132.66 -31.23 59.96
C THR A 582 -131.25 -31.77 60.10
N ASP A 583 -131.10 -33.09 60.22
CA ASP A 583 -129.77 -33.73 60.32
C ASP A 583 -129.01 -33.61 58.99
N VAL A 584 -129.70 -33.69 57.86
CA VAL A 584 -129.10 -33.53 56.52
C VAL A 584 -128.60 -32.10 56.32
N ASP A 585 -129.36 -31.11 56.78
CA ASP A 585 -128.97 -29.71 56.69
C ASP A 585 -127.73 -29.38 57.52
N GLN A 586 -127.52 -30.07 58.64
CA GLN A 586 -126.39 -29.83 59.56
C GLN A 586 -125.06 -30.46 59.15
N VAL A 587 -125.00 -31.30 58.11
CA VAL A 587 -123.72 -31.87 57.62
C VAL A 587 -122.82 -30.73 57.10
N SER A 588 -121.59 -30.64 57.61
CA SER A 588 -120.66 -29.53 57.28
C SER A 588 -120.07 -29.67 55.87
N THR A 589 -119.74 -28.54 55.24
CA THR A 589 -119.09 -28.47 53.92
C THR A 589 -117.78 -27.66 53.93
N GLN A 590 -117.37 -27.18 55.11
CA GLN A 590 -116.30 -26.19 55.26
C GLN A 590 -114.91 -26.69 54.84
N GLU A 591 -114.55 -27.93 55.18
CA GLU A 591 -113.24 -28.51 54.84
C GLU A 591 -113.09 -28.69 53.32
N ILE A 592 -114.17 -29.09 52.63
CA ILE A 592 -114.18 -29.22 51.17
C ILE A 592 -113.90 -27.86 50.51
N THR A 593 -114.56 -26.79 50.96
CA THR A 593 -114.33 -25.43 50.41
C THR A 593 -112.89 -24.97 50.61
N GLN A 594 -112.27 -25.24 51.76
CA GLN A 594 -110.87 -24.85 52.01
C GLN A 594 -109.88 -25.55 51.07
N ARG A 595 -110.13 -26.82 50.74
CA ARG A 595 -109.30 -27.55 49.76
C ARG A 595 -109.46 -26.98 48.35
N LEU A 596 -110.69 -26.65 47.96
CA LEU A 596 -110.96 -26.03 46.66
C LEU A 596 -110.27 -24.65 46.54
N ASP A 597 -110.28 -23.83 47.60
CA ASP A 597 -109.57 -22.54 47.63
C ASP A 597 -108.05 -22.71 47.47
N GLY A 598 -107.47 -23.75 48.09
CA GLY A 598 -106.04 -24.06 48.00
C GLY A 598 -105.63 -24.48 46.59
N ILE A 599 -106.41 -25.36 45.96
CA ILE A 599 -106.17 -25.84 44.60
C ILE A 599 -106.30 -24.70 43.58
N GLU A 600 -107.35 -23.87 43.69
CA GLU A 600 -107.56 -22.72 42.80
C GLU A 600 -106.40 -21.73 42.88
N THR A 601 -105.89 -21.45 44.08
CA THR A 601 -104.77 -20.52 44.27
C THR A 601 -103.48 -20.97 43.59
N GLU A 602 -103.17 -22.26 43.62
CA GLU A 602 -101.96 -22.79 42.98
C GLU A 602 -102.12 -22.94 41.46
N LEU A 603 -103.32 -23.28 40.98
CA LEU A 603 -103.61 -23.38 39.55
C LEU A 603 -103.73 -22.02 38.85
N ASP A 604 -104.26 -21.00 39.51
CA ASP A 604 -104.32 -19.62 38.99
C ASP A 604 -102.93 -19.05 38.71
N ARG A 605 -101.92 -19.40 39.52
CA ARG A 605 -100.53 -18.95 39.34
C ARG A 605 -99.90 -19.44 38.05
N VAL A 606 -100.33 -20.62 37.59
CA VAL A 606 -99.82 -21.27 36.38
C VAL A 606 -100.79 -21.16 35.20
N GLY A 607 -101.91 -20.45 35.39
CA GLY A 607 -102.89 -20.10 34.35
C GLY A 607 -103.90 -21.20 34.03
N ILE A 608 -104.17 -22.13 34.95
CA ILE A 608 -105.14 -23.23 34.77
C ILE A 608 -106.46 -22.85 35.44
N ASP A 609 -107.58 -22.90 34.69
CA ASP A 609 -108.91 -22.53 35.18
C ASP A 609 -109.58 -23.69 35.93
N PHE A 610 -109.67 -23.57 37.27
CA PHE A 610 -110.30 -24.56 38.14
C PHE A 610 -111.79 -24.26 38.45
N HIS A 611 -112.34 -23.17 37.89
CA HIS A 611 -113.62 -22.64 38.33
C HIS A 611 -114.82 -23.55 38.01
N GLU A 612 -114.81 -24.20 36.84
CA GLU A 612 -115.87 -25.12 36.41
C GLU A 612 -115.93 -26.35 37.32
N GLN A 613 -114.78 -26.98 37.57
CA GLN A 613 -114.65 -28.17 38.43
C GLN A 613 -115.04 -27.86 39.89
N ARG A 614 -114.66 -26.69 40.41
CA ARG A 614 -115.11 -26.19 41.71
C ARG A 614 -116.64 -26.09 41.77
N SER A 615 -117.26 -25.47 40.76
CA SER A 615 -118.71 -25.29 40.69
C SER A 615 -119.47 -26.61 40.69
N ASP A 616 -118.92 -27.62 40.02
CA ASP A 616 -119.48 -28.96 39.95
C ASP A 616 -119.46 -29.70 41.28
N ILE A 617 -118.39 -29.57 42.06
CA ILE A 617 -118.30 -30.12 43.41
C ILE A 617 -119.30 -29.46 44.35
N GLU A 618 -119.33 -28.13 44.42
CA GLU A 618 -120.23 -27.39 45.32
C GLU A 618 -121.71 -27.67 45.03
N THR A 619 -122.08 -27.74 43.75
CA THR A 619 -123.47 -28.02 43.37
C THR A 619 -123.85 -29.48 43.64
N SER A 620 -122.93 -30.42 43.45
CA SER A 620 -123.16 -31.83 43.74
C SER A 620 -123.37 -32.07 45.24
N ILE A 621 -122.64 -31.34 46.08
CA ILE A 621 -122.83 -31.35 47.54
C ILE A 621 -124.26 -30.94 47.91
N ALA A 622 -124.76 -29.84 47.33
CA ALA A 622 -126.12 -29.37 47.57
C ALA A 622 -127.19 -30.36 47.05
N ALA A 623 -126.98 -30.90 45.85
CA ALA A 623 -127.90 -31.87 45.25
C ALA A 623 -127.97 -33.18 46.05
N LEU A 624 -126.86 -33.65 46.63
CA LEU A 624 -126.83 -34.87 47.44
C LEU A 624 -127.69 -34.73 48.71
N LYS A 625 -127.59 -33.59 49.40
CA LYS A 625 -128.45 -33.26 50.56
C LYS A 625 -129.92 -33.27 50.18
N GLU A 626 -130.30 -32.59 49.10
CA GLU A 626 -131.70 -32.54 48.66
C GLU A 626 -132.23 -33.92 48.22
N THR A 627 -131.38 -34.73 47.60
CA THR A 627 -131.72 -36.11 47.24
C THR A 627 -131.98 -36.95 48.49
N ARG A 628 -131.19 -36.76 49.56
CA ARG A 628 -131.39 -37.44 50.84
C ARG A 628 -132.70 -37.02 51.53
N LYS A 629 -133.02 -35.73 51.59
CA LYS A 629 -134.30 -35.23 52.16
C LYS A 629 -135.52 -35.78 51.42
N ALA A 630 -135.45 -35.79 50.09
CA ALA A 630 -136.50 -36.37 49.26
C ALA A 630 -136.71 -37.86 49.58
N ALA A 631 -135.63 -38.62 49.79
CA ALA A 631 -135.73 -40.03 50.18
C ALA A 631 -136.34 -40.24 51.57
N LEU A 632 -136.05 -39.35 52.54
CA LEU A 632 -136.66 -39.40 53.88
C LEU A 632 -138.17 -39.13 53.82
N THR A 633 -138.60 -38.19 52.98
CA THR A 633 -140.03 -37.83 52.83
C THR A 633 -140.87 -38.94 52.16
N MET A 634 -140.28 -39.71 51.23
CA MET A 634 -140.98 -40.82 50.55
C MET A 634 -141.43 -41.94 51.50
N ASN A 635 -140.72 -42.16 52.61
CA ASN A 635 -140.85 -43.37 53.44
C ASN A 635 -141.80 -43.24 54.66
N THR A 636 -142.69 -42.24 54.70
CA THR A 636 -143.62 -41.99 55.84
C THR A 636 -144.99 -42.73 55.71
N GLU A 637 -145.53 -43.45 56.72
CA GLU A 637 -146.81 -44.23 56.65
C GLU A 637 -148.10 -43.43 57.04
N ALA A 638 -149.27 -43.75 56.46
CA ALA A 638 -150.58 -43.03 56.66
C ALA A 638 -151.52 -43.66 57.73
N GLY A 639 -152.23 -42.83 58.52
CA GLY A 639 -152.97 -43.23 59.73
C GLY A 639 -154.46 -43.62 59.61
N THR A 640 -154.95 -44.44 60.56
CA THR A 640 -156.18 -45.26 60.57
C THR A 640 -157.55 -44.53 60.57
N ILE A 641 -157.64 -43.20 60.50
CA ILE A 641 -158.91 -42.43 60.56
C ILE A 641 -159.47 -42.03 59.18
N GLU A 642 -158.73 -42.17 58.09
CA GLU A 642 -159.11 -41.65 56.76
C GLU A 642 -159.98 -42.59 55.89
N LYS A 643 -160.71 -43.56 56.47
CA LYS A 643 -161.47 -44.59 55.70
C LYS A 643 -162.97 -44.32 55.45
N LEU A 644 -163.56 -43.20 55.88
CA LEU A 644 -165.04 -42.99 55.82
C LEU A 644 -165.54 -41.70 55.12
N THR A 645 -164.71 -40.94 54.40
CA THR A 645 -165.15 -39.75 53.65
C THR A 645 -164.49 -39.67 52.26
N PRO A 646 -165.20 -39.29 51.19
CA PRO A 646 -164.73 -39.47 49.82
C PRO A 646 -163.91 -38.27 49.27
N TRP A 647 -162.97 -37.68 50.03
CA TRP A 647 -162.00 -36.68 49.54
C TRP A 647 -160.55 -37.08 49.89
N SER A 648 -159.62 -36.90 48.96
CA SER A 648 -158.18 -37.28 49.03
C SER A 648 -157.37 -36.48 50.05
N GLY A 649 -156.61 -37.15 50.93
CA GLY A 649 -155.78 -36.56 52.00
C GLY A 649 -154.33 -36.17 51.59
N LYS A 650 -153.78 -35.15 52.25
CA LYS A 650 -152.53 -34.39 51.93
C LYS A 650 -151.20 -35.18 51.93
N THR A 651 -151.14 -36.39 52.46
CA THR A 651 -149.87 -37.15 52.62
C THR A 651 -149.38 -37.81 51.33
N GLU A 652 -150.31 -38.20 50.43
CA GLU A 652 -149.94 -38.76 49.12
C GLU A 652 -149.36 -37.70 48.17
N GLN A 653 -149.84 -36.45 48.25
CA GLN A 653 -149.30 -35.35 47.45
C GLN A 653 -147.83 -35.04 47.76
N ALA A 654 -147.44 -35.09 49.05
CA ALA A 654 -146.06 -34.87 49.48
C ALA A 654 -145.10 -35.99 49.00
N LYS A 655 -145.57 -37.24 48.91
CA LYS A 655 -144.77 -38.36 48.38
C LYS A 655 -144.53 -38.26 46.88
N GLU A 656 -145.54 -37.87 46.11
CA GLU A 656 -145.37 -37.66 44.66
C GLU A 656 -144.40 -36.50 44.34
N GLU A 657 -144.42 -35.44 45.13
CA GLU A 657 -143.49 -34.32 44.97
C GLU A 657 -142.05 -34.72 45.34
N ALA A 658 -141.86 -35.46 46.42
CA ALA A 658 -140.56 -36.03 46.78
C ALA A 658 -140.00 -36.97 45.68
N HIS A 659 -140.84 -37.82 45.07
CA HIS A 659 -140.41 -38.71 43.97
C HIS A 659 -139.89 -37.95 42.75
N ARG A 660 -140.51 -36.80 42.43
CA ARG A 660 -140.01 -35.91 41.38
C ARG A 660 -138.69 -35.26 41.79
N ASN A 661 -138.59 -34.72 43.01
CA ASN A 661 -137.38 -34.02 43.45
C ASN A 661 -136.15 -34.95 43.49
N PHE A 662 -136.29 -36.16 44.04
CA PHE A 662 -135.20 -37.16 44.05
C PHE A 662 -134.67 -37.47 42.65
N ARG A 663 -135.56 -37.63 41.66
CA ARG A 663 -135.15 -37.93 40.28
C ARG A 663 -134.40 -36.76 39.64
N VAL A 664 -134.86 -35.53 39.87
CA VAL A 664 -134.21 -34.31 39.34
C VAL A 664 -132.83 -34.12 39.96
N GLN A 665 -132.71 -34.26 41.28
CA GLN A 665 -131.43 -34.07 41.97
C GLN A 665 -130.46 -35.21 41.69
N LYS A 666 -130.93 -36.46 41.56
CA LYS A 666 -130.09 -37.58 41.12
C LYS A 666 -129.50 -37.32 39.73
N ASN A 667 -130.30 -36.89 38.75
CA ASN A 667 -129.77 -36.59 37.41
C ASN A 667 -128.70 -35.49 37.45
N LYS A 668 -128.84 -34.49 38.31
CA LYS A 668 -127.82 -33.45 38.50
C LYS A 668 -126.51 -33.98 39.10
N LEU A 669 -126.58 -35.01 39.94
CA LEU A 669 -125.41 -35.68 40.51
C LEU A 669 -124.71 -36.52 39.43
N ASP A 670 -125.48 -37.33 38.71
CA ASP A 670 -124.98 -38.20 37.63
C ASP A 670 -124.34 -37.38 36.48
N GLU A 671 -124.86 -36.19 36.15
CA GLU A 671 -124.30 -35.29 35.12
C GLU A 671 -122.94 -34.67 35.50
N ARG A 672 -122.66 -34.50 36.80
CA ARG A 672 -121.47 -33.78 37.28
C ARG A 672 -120.35 -34.70 37.75
N GLY A 673 -120.62 -36.00 37.89
CA GLY A 673 -119.59 -37.02 38.16
C GLY A 673 -118.89 -36.91 39.53
N VAL A 674 -119.42 -36.14 40.48
CA VAL A 674 -118.80 -36.00 41.82
C VAL A 674 -119.35 -37.03 42.80
N PHE A 675 -120.66 -37.28 42.78
CA PHE A 675 -121.32 -38.31 43.60
C PHE A 675 -122.31 -39.12 42.77
N SER A 676 -122.55 -40.38 43.17
CA SER A 676 -123.57 -41.26 42.59
C SER A 676 -124.55 -41.75 43.66
N VAL A 677 -125.85 -41.85 43.34
CA VAL A 677 -126.91 -42.22 44.31
C VAL A 677 -127.71 -43.46 43.85
N GLY A 678 -127.98 -44.38 44.79
CA GLY A 678 -128.76 -45.60 44.57
C GLY A 678 -130.24 -45.39 44.21
N PRO A 679 -130.96 -46.42 43.74
CA PRO A 679 -132.39 -46.32 43.37
C PRO A 679 -133.29 -46.03 44.59
N PRO A 680 -134.46 -45.37 44.40
CA PRO A 680 -135.38 -45.08 45.50
C PRO A 680 -135.93 -46.38 46.10
N GLY A 681 -135.62 -46.65 47.36
CA GLY A 681 -136.03 -47.85 48.11
C GLY A 681 -135.99 -47.61 49.62
N SER A 682 -136.19 -48.66 50.42
CA SER A 682 -136.22 -48.57 51.89
C SER A 682 -134.89 -48.17 52.54
N SER A 683 -133.78 -48.13 51.79
CA SER A 683 -132.45 -47.67 52.23
C SER A 683 -131.80 -46.77 51.17
N PHE A 684 -131.29 -45.60 51.57
CA PHE A 684 -130.57 -44.65 50.71
C PHE A 684 -129.07 -44.93 50.75
N SER A 685 -128.38 -44.86 49.61
CA SER A 685 -126.92 -45.00 49.51
C SER A 685 -126.38 -44.00 48.48
N ALA A 686 -125.16 -43.50 48.73
CA ALA A 686 -124.41 -42.65 47.82
C ALA A 686 -122.90 -42.93 47.92
N GLU A 687 -122.15 -42.70 46.84
CA GLU A 687 -120.70 -42.93 46.69
C GLU A 687 -120.03 -41.72 45.99
N VAL A 688 -118.72 -41.53 46.18
CA VAL A 688 -117.90 -40.47 45.51
C VAL A 688 -117.32 -41.02 44.20
N GLU A 689 -117.34 -40.22 43.13
CA GLU A 689 -116.86 -40.59 41.79
C GLU A 689 -115.87 -39.56 41.18
N TYR A 690 -115.43 -38.55 41.95
CA TYR A 690 -114.53 -37.48 41.50
C TYR A 690 -113.14 -37.99 41.02
N ASP A 691 -112.71 -37.58 39.82
CA ASP A 691 -111.42 -37.92 39.20
C ASP A 691 -110.39 -36.80 39.37
N ASP A 692 -109.34 -37.05 40.16
CA ASP A 692 -108.25 -36.12 40.43
C ASP A 692 -107.08 -36.23 39.43
N GLY A 693 -107.03 -37.28 38.59
CA GLY A 693 -105.91 -37.54 37.68
C GLY A 693 -105.85 -36.58 36.49
N ALA A 694 -107.01 -36.19 35.94
CA ALA A 694 -107.09 -35.32 34.77
C ALA A 694 -106.45 -33.93 35.00
N LEU A 695 -106.56 -33.38 36.20
CA LEU A 695 -106.02 -32.06 36.55
C LEU A 695 -104.49 -32.07 36.69
N LEU A 696 -103.93 -33.19 37.15
CA LEU A 696 -102.47 -33.37 37.25
C LEU A 696 -101.82 -33.53 35.87
N ASP A 697 -102.49 -34.22 34.94
CA ASP A 697 -102.03 -34.34 33.55
C ASP A 697 -102.05 -32.98 32.84
N GLU A 698 -103.06 -32.14 33.09
CA GLU A 698 -103.14 -30.78 32.57
C GLU A 698 -102.01 -29.88 33.11
N LEU A 699 -101.71 -29.97 34.41
CA LEU A 699 -100.60 -29.25 35.02
C LEU A 699 -99.24 -29.65 34.43
N GLN A 700 -99.00 -30.96 34.22
CA GLN A 700 -97.78 -31.44 33.59
C GLN A 700 -97.64 -31.04 32.12
N ALA A 701 -98.77 -31.00 31.38
CA ALA A 701 -98.77 -30.52 30.01
C ALA A 701 -98.39 -29.03 29.94
N ARG A 702 -98.91 -28.21 30.87
CA ARG A 702 -98.58 -26.79 30.95
C ARG A 702 -97.11 -26.54 31.30
N THR A 703 -96.50 -27.35 32.18
CA THR A 703 -95.07 -27.23 32.49
C THR A 703 -94.19 -27.47 31.27
N ARG A 704 -94.47 -28.50 30.45
CA ARG A 704 -93.73 -28.76 29.21
C ARG A 704 -93.94 -27.68 28.16
N GLU A 705 -95.15 -27.15 28.06
CA GLU A 705 -95.45 -26.04 27.15
C GLU A 705 -94.62 -24.79 27.49
N LEU A 706 -94.49 -24.46 28.78
CA LEU A 706 -93.65 -23.35 29.24
C LEU A 706 -92.16 -23.60 28.97
N GLU A 707 -91.67 -24.83 29.13
CA GLU A 707 -90.30 -25.22 28.80
C GLU A 707 -90.02 -25.04 27.30
N ASP A 708 -90.89 -25.59 26.44
CA ASP A 708 -90.81 -25.47 24.98
C ASP A 708 -90.86 -24.01 24.54
N GLU A 709 -91.73 -23.18 25.13
CA GLU A 709 -91.82 -21.73 24.84
C GLU A 709 -90.49 -21.00 25.11
N ILE A 710 -89.80 -21.30 26.22
CA ILE A 710 -88.51 -20.69 26.57
C ILE A 710 -87.42 -21.08 25.57
N VAL A 711 -87.36 -22.37 25.22
CA VAL A 711 -86.35 -22.92 24.32
C VAL A 711 -86.58 -22.46 22.88
N ASP A 712 -87.83 -22.45 22.42
CA ASP A 712 -88.19 -22.04 21.07
C ASP A 712 -88.03 -20.53 20.86
N GLU A 713 -88.23 -19.70 21.89
CA GLU A 713 -87.97 -18.26 21.80
C GLU A 713 -86.47 -17.97 21.59
N LEU A 714 -85.57 -18.73 22.24
CA LEU A 714 -84.13 -18.63 21.94
C LEU A 714 -83.82 -19.16 20.54
N ALA A 715 -84.41 -20.29 20.16
CA ALA A 715 -84.19 -20.91 18.86
C ALA A 715 -84.68 -20.04 17.69
N HIS A 716 -85.78 -19.31 17.85
CA HIS A 716 -86.35 -18.45 16.81
C HIS A 716 -85.47 -17.24 16.48
N ARG A 717 -84.68 -16.79 17.45
CA ARG A 717 -83.79 -15.62 17.31
C ARG A 717 -82.42 -15.96 16.74
N LEU A 718 -82.12 -17.24 16.57
CA LEU A 718 -80.87 -17.75 16.03
C LEU A 718 -81.10 -18.34 14.65
N GLU A 719 -80.27 -18.02 13.67
CA GLU A 719 -80.30 -18.64 12.34
C GLU A 719 -80.07 -20.16 12.39
N SER A 720 -79.27 -20.62 13.37
CA SER A 720 -79.09 -22.04 13.65
C SER A 720 -79.03 -22.31 15.16
N PHE A 721 -79.85 -23.25 15.63
CA PHE A 721 -79.87 -23.65 17.03
C PHE A 721 -79.42 -25.12 17.18
N GLY A 722 -78.17 -25.29 17.63
CA GLY A 722 -77.52 -26.60 17.75
C GLY A 722 -78.09 -27.47 18.87
N ALA A 723 -78.05 -28.79 18.69
CA ALA A 723 -78.56 -29.76 19.65
C ALA A 723 -77.83 -29.76 21.01
N ASP A 724 -76.57 -29.30 21.06
CA ASP A 724 -75.82 -29.15 22.31
C ASP A 724 -76.35 -27.96 23.13
N ARG A 725 -76.59 -26.81 22.48
CA ARG A 725 -77.14 -25.61 23.15
C ARG A 725 -78.59 -25.80 23.59
N ARG A 726 -79.38 -26.55 22.81
CA ARG A 726 -80.72 -26.98 23.20
C ARG A 726 -80.69 -27.82 24.49
N ARG A 727 -79.80 -28.82 24.56
CA ARG A 727 -79.61 -29.63 25.78
C ARG A 727 -79.14 -28.82 26.98
N GLU A 728 -78.32 -27.80 26.75
CA GLU A 728 -77.79 -26.95 27.81
C GLU A 728 -78.89 -26.07 28.44
N ILE A 729 -79.77 -25.48 27.62
CA ILE A 729 -80.91 -24.70 28.13
C ILE A 729 -81.97 -25.59 28.79
N GLU A 730 -82.31 -26.74 28.19
CA GLU A 730 -83.23 -27.75 28.76
C GLU A 730 -82.71 -28.25 30.11
N SER A 731 -81.41 -28.57 30.19
CA SER A 731 -80.79 -28.99 31.46
C SER A 731 -80.84 -27.91 32.52
N GLU A 732 -80.66 -26.62 32.20
CA GLU A 732 -80.76 -25.57 33.21
C GLU A 732 -82.21 -25.34 33.66
N LEU A 733 -83.20 -25.51 32.78
CA LEU A 733 -84.63 -25.50 33.12
C LEU A 733 -85.02 -26.65 34.06
N ASP A 734 -84.41 -27.83 33.89
CA ASP A 734 -84.58 -28.98 34.79
C ASP A 734 -83.94 -28.76 36.18
N HIS A 735 -82.89 -27.92 36.28
CA HIS A 735 -82.08 -27.72 37.49
C HIS A 735 -82.39 -26.42 38.23
N GLY A 736 -83.66 -26.00 38.22
CA GLY A 736 -84.14 -24.85 39.00
C GLY A 736 -84.23 -23.54 38.21
N ALA A 737 -83.88 -23.57 36.92
CA ALA A 737 -84.15 -22.50 35.96
C ALA A 737 -83.58 -21.13 36.39
N ASP A 738 -82.28 -21.05 36.70
CA ASP A 738 -81.64 -19.80 37.10
C ASP A 738 -81.50 -18.84 35.91
N PHE A 739 -82.15 -17.67 36.01
CA PHE A 739 -82.16 -16.69 34.93
C PHE A 739 -80.76 -16.18 34.57
N GLY A 740 -79.86 -16.07 35.56
CA GLY A 740 -78.48 -15.63 35.34
C GLY A 740 -77.71 -16.57 34.42
N ARG A 741 -77.86 -17.88 34.62
CA ARG A 741 -77.25 -18.91 33.77
C ARG A 741 -77.91 -19.01 32.40
N LEU A 742 -79.24 -18.95 32.35
CA LEU A 742 -79.97 -18.97 31.07
C LEU A 742 -79.58 -17.77 30.19
N ARG A 743 -79.35 -16.59 30.79
CA ARG A 743 -78.79 -15.41 30.11
C ARG A 743 -77.39 -15.65 29.57
N GLU A 744 -76.52 -16.32 30.32
CA GLU A 744 -75.15 -16.62 29.89
C GLU A 744 -75.15 -17.56 28.68
N ILE A 745 -75.97 -18.63 28.74
CA ILE A 745 -76.17 -19.57 27.63
C ILE A 745 -76.69 -18.84 26.38
N ALA A 746 -77.69 -17.96 26.53
CA ALA A 746 -78.21 -17.15 25.43
C ALA A 746 -77.16 -16.19 24.86
N ARG A 747 -76.34 -15.55 25.72
CA ARG A 747 -75.26 -14.65 25.30
C ARG A 747 -74.22 -15.38 24.46
N GLU A 748 -73.81 -16.57 24.87
CA GLU A 748 -72.85 -17.37 24.12
C GLU A 748 -73.44 -17.87 22.79
N ALA A 749 -74.75 -18.12 22.73
CA ALA A 749 -75.43 -18.51 21.51
C ALA A 749 -75.45 -17.36 20.48
N PHE A 750 -75.79 -16.14 20.90
CA PHE A 750 -75.74 -14.96 20.02
C PHE A 750 -74.30 -14.59 19.61
N LYS A 751 -73.31 -14.76 20.51
CA LYS A 751 -71.90 -14.52 20.19
C LYS A 751 -71.37 -15.43 19.07
N ALA A 752 -71.83 -16.68 19.02
CA ALA A 752 -71.41 -17.63 17.99
C ALA A 752 -72.02 -17.36 16.61
N GLU A 753 -73.13 -16.61 16.56
CA GLU A 753 -73.81 -16.23 15.31
C GLU A 753 -73.26 -14.91 14.73
N ILE A 754 -72.97 -13.95 15.60
CA ILE A 754 -72.45 -12.63 15.22
C ILE A 754 -70.95 -12.77 14.88
N GLY A 755 -70.66 -13.18 13.64
CA GLY A 755 -69.32 -13.22 13.03
C GLY A 755 -68.96 -11.92 12.28
N GLY A 756 -67.81 -11.89 11.60
CA GLY A 756 -67.42 -10.78 10.71
C GLY A 756 -66.17 -9.99 11.12
N THR A 757 -65.40 -10.46 12.10
CA THR A 757 -64.11 -9.87 12.50
C THR A 757 -62.89 -10.67 12.03
N ASP A 758 -63.09 -11.82 11.38
CA ASP A 758 -62.00 -12.73 11.01
C ASP A 758 -61.13 -12.19 9.87
N ASP A 759 -61.73 -11.62 8.82
CA ASP A 759 -60.99 -11.01 7.69
C ASP A 759 -60.08 -9.85 8.16
N VAL A 760 -60.53 -9.06 9.14
CA VAL A 760 -59.76 -7.95 9.72
C VAL A 760 -58.62 -8.47 10.59
N ARG A 761 -58.81 -9.59 11.30
CA ARG A 761 -57.75 -10.25 12.09
C ARG A 761 -56.68 -10.89 11.20
N GLU A 762 -57.06 -11.49 10.07
CA GLU A 762 -56.11 -12.04 9.10
C GLU A 762 -55.25 -10.92 8.49
N ARG A 763 -55.88 -9.83 8.02
CA ARG A 763 -55.16 -8.64 7.54
C ARG A 763 -54.21 -8.07 8.59
N LYS A 764 -54.61 -8.04 9.87
CA LYS A 764 -53.74 -7.61 10.97
C LYS A 764 -52.49 -8.49 11.07
N ALA A 765 -52.64 -9.82 11.02
CA ALA A 765 -51.51 -10.74 11.11
C ALA A 765 -50.58 -10.61 9.89
N ASP A 766 -51.12 -10.48 8.68
CA ASP A 766 -50.32 -10.27 7.46
C ASP A 766 -49.49 -8.97 7.56
N LEU A 767 -50.08 -7.88 8.07
CA LEU A 767 -49.38 -6.61 8.29
C LEU A 767 -48.29 -6.73 9.37
N GLU A 768 -48.53 -7.48 10.45
CA GLU A 768 -47.53 -7.75 11.50
C GLU A 768 -46.34 -8.56 10.93
N ASP A 769 -46.59 -9.58 10.11
CA ASP A 769 -45.56 -10.39 9.45
C ASP A 769 -44.73 -9.56 8.43
N GLU A 770 -45.40 -8.75 7.58
CA GLU A 770 -44.70 -7.85 6.63
C GLU A 770 -43.85 -6.79 7.34
N LEU A 771 -44.31 -6.27 8.49
CA LEU A 771 -43.54 -5.34 9.31
C LEU A 771 -42.29 -5.99 9.92
N GLU A 772 -42.38 -7.25 10.38
CA GLU A 772 -41.21 -7.99 10.89
C GLU A 772 -40.14 -8.18 9.80
N GLU A 773 -40.54 -8.52 8.57
CA GLU A 773 -39.61 -8.64 7.44
C GLU A 773 -38.95 -7.28 7.09
N LEU A 774 -39.72 -6.19 7.11
CA LEU A 774 -39.19 -4.84 6.86
C LEU A 774 -38.27 -4.36 7.98
N GLU A 775 -38.52 -4.71 9.24
CA GLU A 775 -37.63 -4.38 10.36
C GLU A 775 -36.25 -5.06 10.20
N GLN A 776 -36.21 -6.34 9.84
CA GLN A 776 -34.96 -7.04 9.55
C GLN A 776 -34.20 -6.40 8.36
N GLY A 777 -34.94 -6.00 7.32
CA GLY A 777 -34.38 -5.27 6.19
C GLY A 777 -33.83 -3.89 6.59
N TYR A 778 -34.55 -3.15 7.44
CA TYR A 778 -34.14 -1.86 7.97
C TYR A 778 -32.83 -1.97 8.76
N GLU A 779 -32.76 -2.89 9.73
CA GLU A 779 -31.56 -3.11 10.56
C GLU A 779 -30.33 -3.46 9.71
N THR A 780 -30.52 -4.31 8.68
CA THR A 780 -29.42 -4.70 7.78
C THR A 780 -28.92 -3.52 6.95
N TYR A 781 -29.82 -2.71 6.38
CA TYR A 781 -29.44 -1.56 5.58
C TYR A 781 -28.84 -0.43 6.42
N GLU A 782 -29.38 -0.17 7.61
CA GLU A 782 -28.84 0.81 8.57
C GLU A 782 -27.41 0.43 8.98
N ALA A 783 -27.20 -0.82 9.41
CA ALA A 783 -25.86 -1.31 9.76
C ALA A 783 -24.89 -1.28 8.57
N THR A 784 -25.37 -1.52 7.35
CA THR A 784 -24.54 -1.44 6.13
C THR A 784 -24.15 0.00 5.81
N VAL A 785 -25.07 0.97 5.97
CA VAL A 785 -24.79 2.40 5.80
C VAL A 785 -23.73 2.85 6.81
N ASP A 786 -23.90 2.53 8.08
CA ASP A 786 -22.96 2.87 9.15
C ASP A 786 -21.56 2.29 8.88
N LEU A 787 -21.49 1.01 8.51
CA LEU A 787 -20.23 0.36 8.13
C LEU A 787 -19.57 1.09 6.96
N PHE A 788 -20.35 1.43 5.93
CA PHE A 788 -19.84 2.08 4.73
C PHE A 788 -19.32 3.49 5.02
N GLU A 789 -20.04 4.29 5.81
CA GLU A 789 -19.59 5.63 6.20
C GLU A 789 -18.31 5.60 7.04
N GLU A 790 -18.23 4.68 8.01
CA GLU A 790 -17.04 4.53 8.86
C GLU A 790 -15.82 4.07 8.04
N LEU A 791 -16.00 3.03 7.23
CA LEU A 791 -14.88 2.40 6.52
C LEU A 791 -14.46 3.13 5.26
N ASN A 792 -15.32 3.92 4.61
CA ASN A 792 -14.94 4.63 3.39
C ASN A 792 -13.79 5.62 3.64
N GLN A 793 -13.80 6.34 4.77
CA GLN A 793 -12.68 7.22 5.15
C GLN A 793 -11.40 6.43 5.45
N ARG A 794 -11.52 5.27 6.10
CA ARG A 794 -10.37 4.40 6.40
C ARG A 794 -9.79 3.77 5.15
N ARG A 795 -10.63 3.39 4.18
CA ARG A 795 -10.23 2.91 2.86
C ARG A 795 -9.46 3.97 2.10
N GLU A 796 -9.91 5.23 2.10
CA GLU A 796 -9.16 6.33 1.49
C GLU A 796 -7.81 6.54 2.17
N ALA A 797 -7.73 6.45 3.50
CA ALA A 797 -6.47 6.50 4.23
C ALA A 797 -5.53 5.33 3.89
N TYR A 798 -6.07 4.11 3.73
CA TYR A 798 -5.32 2.95 3.27
C TYR A 798 -4.78 3.16 1.84
N ALA A 799 -5.62 3.60 0.90
CA ALA A 799 -5.20 3.87 -0.47
C ALA A 799 -4.10 4.93 -0.55
N ASN A 800 -4.20 6.00 0.25
CA ASN A 800 -3.16 7.03 0.34
C ASN A 800 -1.84 6.48 0.89
N ARG A 801 -1.87 5.63 1.92
CA ARG A 801 -0.67 4.97 2.49
C ARG A 801 -0.04 4.00 1.51
N LEU A 802 -0.84 3.21 0.79
CA LEU A 802 -0.33 2.33 -0.25
C LEU A 802 0.30 3.12 -1.41
N ALA A 803 -0.33 4.23 -1.82
CA ALA A 803 0.24 5.13 -2.82
C ALA A 803 1.55 5.77 -2.34
N GLU A 804 1.67 6.12 -1.06
CA GLU A 804 2.93 6.59 -0.48
C GLU A 804 4.02 5.51 -0.49
N PHE A 805 3.69 4.28 -0.09
CA PHE A 805 4.60 3.14 -0.18
C PHE A 805 5.10 2.93 -1.62
N ASN A 806 4.18 2.86 -2.59
CA ASN A 806 4.52 2.69 -4.00
C ASN A 806 5.34 3.87 -4.54
N ARG A 807 5.03 5.09 -4.12
CA ARG A 807 5.81 6.28 -4.49
C ARG A 807 7.24 6.18 -3.97
N LYS A 808 7.44 5.93 -2.66
CA LYS A 808 8.79 5.81 -2.06
C LYS A 808 9.60 4.68 -2.70
N ARG A 809 8.95 3.54 -2.97
CA ARG A 809 9.56 2.43 -3.68
C ARG A 809 10.00 2.84 -5.10
N ASN A 810 9.10 3.45 -5.87
CA ASN A 810 9.41 3.87 -7.23
C ASN A 810 10.47 5.00 -7.28
N GLU A 811 10.46 5.91 -6.30
CA GLU A 811 11.49 6.94 -6.13
C GLU A 811 12.86 6.29 -5.92
N TYR A 812 12.95 5.27 -5.06
CA TYR A 812 14.18 4.50 -4.86
C TYR A 812 14.61 3.76 -6.14
N ASP A 813 13.70 3.01 -6.77
CA ASP A 813 13.97 2.25 -8.01
C ASP A 813 14.44 3.17 -9.15
N ALA A 814 13.92 4.40 -9.24
CA ALA A 814 14.33 5.40 -10.23
C ALA A 814 15.71 6.00 -9.94
N GLU A 815 16.14 6.07 -8.67
CA GLU A 815 17.43 6.62 -8.24
C GLU A 815 18.54 5.57 -8.11
N THR A 816 18.22 4.29 -8.37
CA THR A 816 19.13 3.14 -8.16
C THR A 816 20.40 3.19 -9.02
N SER A 817 20.38 3.86 -10.19
CA SER A 817 21.60 4.02 -11.01
C SER A 817 22.70 4.85 -10.34
N THR A 818 22.38 5.60 -9.29
CA THR A 818 23.34 6.45 -8.55
C THR A 818 23.56 6.00 -7.09
N ARG A 819 22.81 5.01 -6.58
CA ARG A 819 22.81 4.60 -5.17
C ARG A 819 22.87 3.08 -4.95
N SER A 820 23.29 2.32 -5.96
CA SER A 820 23.38 0.85 -5.82
C SER A 820 24.39 0.47 -4.74
N VAL A 821 24.00 -0.48 -3.88
CA VAL A 821 24.90 -1.06 -2.87
C VAL A 821 25.70 -2.23 -3.46
N ALA A 822 25.23 -2.81 -4.57
CA ALA A 822 25.89 -3.92 -5.24
C ALA A 822 27.31 -3.59 -5.69
N THR A 823 28.20 -4.55 -5.47
CA THR A 823 29.56 -4.55 -6.05
C THR A 823 29.60 -5.26 -7.41
N GLU A 824 28.47 -5.80 -7.88
CA GLU A 824 28.38 -6.60 -9.12
C GLU A 824 28.10 -5.76 -10.37
N ARG A 825 27.59 -4.53 -10.20
CA ARG A 825 27.52 -3.54 -11.28
C ARG A 825 28.76 -2.67 -11.20
N ASP A 826 29.74 -2.94 -12.06
CA ASP A 826 30.27 -1.95 -13.00
C ASP A 826 31.60 -2.43 -13.59
N GLU A 827 31.79 -2.16 -14.88
CA GLU A 827 33.10 -2.12 -15.54
C GLU A 827 33.91 -0.95 -14.96
N SER A 828 34.10 -0.88 -13.63
CA SER A 828 34.87 0.19 -13.02
C SER A 828 36.35 -0.05 -13.24
N VAL A 829 37.02 1.03 -13.61
CA VAL A 829 38.37 0.97 -14.15
C VAL A 829 39.37 1.53 -13.15
N TYR A 830 39.00 2.59 -12.41
CA TYR A 830 39.87 3.24 -11.44
C TYR A 830 39.35 3.15 -10.00
N VAL A 831 38.03 2.95 -9.80
CA VAL A 831 37.40 2.83 -8.48
C VAL A 831 36.83 1.43 -8.31
N LYS A 832 37.39 0.62 -7.42
CA LYS A 832 36.82 -0.69 -7.06
C LYS A 832 35.96 -0.54 -5.82
N ASN A 833 34.66 -0.73 -6.00
CA ASN A 833 33.70 -0.73 -4.91
C ASN A 833 33.68 -2.10 -4.20
N ILE A 834 33.73 -2.09 -2.87
CA ILE A 834 33.61 -3.27 -2.02
C ILE A 834 32.60 -3.07 -0.90
N LYS A 835 31.90 -4.15 -0.54
CA LYS A 835 31.04 -4.21 0.66
C LYS A 835 31.90 -4.65 1.86
N PRO A 836 31.71 -4.11 3.08
CA PRO A 836 32.28 -4.72 4.28
C PRO A 836 31.91 -6.20 4.42
N ASN A 837 32.80 -7.04 4.96
CA ASN A 837 32.41 -8.40 5.35
C ASN A 837 31.36 -8.39 6.47
N ASP A 838 31.46 -7.42 7.38
CA ASP A 838 30.51 -7.18 8.46
C ASP A 838 30.08 -5.72 8.43
N VAL A 839 28.92 -5.47 7.82
CA VAL A 839 28.34 -4.13 7.64
C VAL A 839 28.15 -3.41 8.97
N PHE A 840 27.93 -4.14 10.07
CA PHE A 840 27.69 -3.52 11.38
C PHE A 840 28.92 -2.87 11.99
N ARG A 841 30.11 -3.33 11.62
CA ARG A 841 31.37 -2.73 12.08
C ARG A 841 31.70 -1.40 11.43
N ALA A 842 30.95 -1.05 10.38
CA ALA A 842 31.03 0.23 9.69
C ALA A 842 29.78 1.09 9.90
N THR A 843 28.69 0.51 10.43
CA THR A 843 27.42 1.23 10.56
C THR A 843 27.46 2.17 11.76
N GLY A 844 27.25 3.46 11.50
CA GLY A 844 27.16 4.50 12.54
C GLY A 844 28.45 5.26 12.79
N ASP A 845 29.53 4.89 12.10
CA ASP A 845 30.79 5.63 12.08
C ASP A 845 30.81 6.63 10.91
N GLU A 846 31.52 7.75 11.08
CA GLU A 846 31.63 8.79 10.04
C GLU A 846 32.61 8.41 8.93
N GLY A 847 33.54 7.49 9.20
CA GLY A 847 34.49 6.98 8.22
C GLY A 847 35.20 5.71 8.65
N ILE A 848 35.91 5.11 7.70
CA ILE A 848 36.69 3.89 7.81
C ILE A 848 37.73 3.98 8.93
N GLY A 849 38.28 5.18 9.18
CA GLY A 849 39.22 5.45 10.26
C GLY A 849 38.62 5.41 11.67
N ASP A 850 37.31 5.54 11.83
CA ASP A 850 36.63 5.40 13.13
C ASP A 850 35.99 4.01 13.30
N SER A 851 35.95 3.22 12.22
CA SER A 851 35.29 1.91 12.16
C SER A 851 36.11 0.77 12.79
N ASP A 852 35.41 -0.28 13.21
CA ASP A 852 36.02 -1.51 13.75
C ASP A 852 36.27 -2.58 12.65
N LEU A 853 36.22 -2.19 11.36
CA LEU A 853 36.33 -3.09 10.21
C LEU A 853 37.62 -3.93 10.25
N PHE A 854 38.76 -3.27 10.43
CA PHE A 854 40.08 -3.91 10.38
C PHE A 854 40.45 -4.71 11.63
N ASN A 855 39.56 -4.79 12.64
CA ASN A 855 39.73 -5.74 13.74
C ASN A 855 39.49 -7.20 13.31
N SER A 856 38.89 -7.42 12.13
CA SER A 856 38.70 -8.76 11.56
C SER A 856 39.88 -9.17 10.67
N ARG A 857 40.37 -10.39 10.87
CA ARG A 857 41.39 -10.98 9.98
C ARG A 857 40.83 -11.23 8.58
N GLU A 858 39.56 -11.59 8.47
CA GLU A 858 38.88 -11.84 7.19
C GLU A 858 38.79 -10.55 6.38
N GLU A 859 38.49 -9.42 7.04
CA GLU A 859 38.42 -8.11 6.41
C GLU A 859 39.81 -7.68 5.88
N ASN A 860 40.86 -7.80 6.70
CA ASN A 860 42.23 -7.50 6.24
C ASN A 860 42.65 -8.36 5.03
N GLN A 861 42.29 -9.64 5.01
CA GLN A 861 42.58 -10.52 3.87
C GLN A 861 41.80 -10.11 2.61
N ARG A 862 40.55 -9.70 2.78
CA ARG A 862 39.70 -9.20 1.69
C ARG A 862 40.24 -7.89 1.11
N VAL A 863 40.64 -6.94 1.96
CA VAL A 863 41.27 -5.70 1.56
C VAL A 863 42.57 -5.96 0.83
N HIS A 864 43.45 -6.81 1.40
CA HIS A 864 44.68 -7.19 0.73
C HIS A 864 44.43 -7.74 -0.67
N SER A 865 43.53 -8.72 -0.81
CA SER A 865 43.18 -9.30 -2.12
C SER A 865 42.63 -8.24 -3.08
N SER A 866 41.79 -7.32 -2.58
CA SER A 866 41.19 -6.28 -3.41
C SER A 866 42.20 -5.23 -3.87
N LEU A 867 43.16 -4.86 -2.99
CA LEU A 867 44.26 -3.97 -3.32
C LEU A 867 45.28 -4.63 -4.25
N GLU A 868 45.55 -5.93 -4.09
CA GLU A 868 46.38 -6.70 -5.03
C GLU A 868 45.78 -6.65 -6.45
N ASP A 869 44.48 -6.89 -6.60
CA ASP A 869 43.79 -6.79 -7.89
C ASP A 869 43.94 -5.38 -8.50
N LEU A 870 43.84 -4.31 -7.70
CA LEU A 870 44.05 -2.93 -8.17
C LEU A 870 45.52 -2.68 -8.57
N VAL A 871 46.47 -3.24 -7.84
CA VAL A 871 47.90 -3.16 -8.17
C VAL A 871 48.19 -3.93 -9.46
N GLU A 872 47.48 -5.02 -9.76
CA GLU A 872 47.63 -5.73 -11.04
C GLU A 872 47.27 -4.87 -12.25
N ASN A 873 46.38 -3.88 -12.11
CA ASN A 873 46.11 -2.91 -13.16
C ASN A 873 47.38 -2.14 -13.58
N VAL A 874 48.31 -1.89 -12.66
CA VAL A 874 49.61 -1.25 -12.97
C VAL A 874 50.44 -2.09 -13.95
N PHE A 875 50.24 -3.41 -13.98
CA PHE A 875 50.94 -4.31 -14.89
C PHE A 875 50.31 -4.39 -16.27
N ASN A 876 49.08 -3.88 -16.42
CA ASN A 876 48.37 -3.81 -17.68
C ASN A 876 48.85 -2.60 -18.50
N GLU A 877 49.19 -2.85 -19.76
CA GLU A 877 49.70 -1.83 -20.70
C GLU A 877 48.68 -0.74 -21.04
N GLN A 878 47.37 -0.96 -20.81
CA GLN A 878 46.34 0.08 -20.99
C GLN A 878 46.41 1.12 -19.86
N TYR A 879 46.65 0.69 -18.63
CA TYR A 879 46.74 1.58 -17.47
C TYR A 879 48.11 2.25 -17.37
N SER A 880 49.17 1.46 -17.51
CA SER A 880 50.54 1.96 -17.40
C SER A 880 51.04 2.68 -18.65
N GLY A 881 50.44 2.44 -19.82
CA GLY A 881 50.87 3.07 -21.06
C GLY A 881 52.32 2.77 -21.49
N ILE A 882 53.01 1.83 -20.83
CA ILE A 882 54.37 1.39 -21.17
C ILE A 882 54.35 0.11 -22.00
N LYS A 883 55.31 -0.03 -22.91
CA LYS A 883 55.41 -1.19 -23.81
C LYS A 883 56.16 -2.35 -23.16
N LYS A 884 57.22 -2.07 -22.38
CA LYS A 884 58.02 -3.07 -21.68
C LYS A 884 58.33 -2.63 -20.26
N ARG A 885 58.35 -3.61 -19.35
CA ARG A 885 58.62 -3.44 -17.92
C ARG A 885 60.08 -3.74 -17.54
N SER A 886 60.83 -4.38 -18.43
CA SER A 886 62.25 -4.68 -18.23
C SER A 886 63.01 -4.76 -19.56
N PHE A 887 64.28 -4.38 -19.52
CA PHE A 887 65.17 -4.34 -20.68
C PHE A 887 66.52 -4.96 -20.34
N SER A 888 67.00 -5.88 -21.19
CA SER A 888 68.30 -6.50 -21.01
C SER A 888 68.92 -6.90 -22.35
N LYS A 889 70.25 -6.83 -22.43
CA LYS A 889 71.03 -7.35 -23.56
C LYS A 889 72.29 -8.03 -23.03
N GLY A 890 72.39 -9.34 -23.24
CA GLY A 890 73.52 -10.14 -22.75
C GLY A 890 73.64 -10.12 -21.22
N ARG A 891 74.60 -9.36 -20.68
CA ARG A 891 74.82 -9.18 -19.22
C ARG A 891 74.46 -7.78 -18.72
N GLN A 892 74.11 -6.86 -19.61
CA GLN A 892 73.68 -5.51 -19.28
C GLN A 892 72.17 -5.48 -19.11
N ARG A 893 71.71 -4.62 -18.20
CA ARG A 893 70.31 -4.46 -17.85
C ARG A 893 70.03 -3.01 -17.52
N TYR A 894 68.86 -2.54 -17.93
CA TYR A 894 68.34 -1.23 -17.56
C TYR A 894 67.86 -1.26 -16.10
N ASN A 895 68.45 -0.40 -15.26
CA ASN A 895 68.19 -0.38 -13.82
C ASN A 895 67.57 0.95 -13.35
N ASP A 896 67.29 1.88 -14.26
CA ASP A 896 66.77 3.20 -13.91
C ASP A 896 65.24 3.22 -13.76
N ILE A 897 64.54 2.11 -14.04
CA ILE A 897 63.13 1.96 -13.69
C ILE A 897 62.99 1.91 -12.18
N LYS A 898 62.26 2.88 -11.65
CA LYS A 898 61.94 3.00 -10.22
C LYS A 898 60.44 2.98 -10.05
N VAL A 899 59.93 2.13 -9.17
CA VAL A 899 58.51 2.08 -8.79
C VAL A 899 58.32 2.73 -7.42
N ARG A 900 57.32 3.59 -7.34
CA ARG A 900 56.92 4.31 -6.13
C ARG A 900 55.44 4.08 -5.87
N VAL A 901 55.05 3.77 -4.63
CA VAL A 901 53.64 3.54 -4.28
C VAL A 901 53.25 4.39 -3.08
N GLY A 902 52.24 5.25 -3.26
CA GLY A 902 51.61 5.99 -2.17
C GLY A 902 50.27 5.36 -1.81
N VAL A 903 50.04 5.07 -0.53
CA VAL A 903 48.74 4.61 -0.01
C VAL A 903 48.15 5.67 0.91
N LEU A 904 46.93 6.10 0.62
CA LEU A 904 46.21 7.16 1.33
C LEU A 904 44.89 6.61 1.86
N SER A 905 44.69 6.64 3.18
CA SER A 905 43.41 6.32 3.80
C SER A 905 43.36 6.85 5.23
N GLN A 906 42.18 7.27 5.70
CA GLN A 906 41.98 7.63 7.11
C GLN A 906 42.28 6.45 8.06
N ALA A 907 42.16 5.20 7.59
CA ALA A 907 42.42 3.98 8.37
C ALA A 907 43.81 3.38 8.15
N VAL A 908 44.75 4.06 7.48
CA VAL A 908 46.05 3.46 7.12
C VAL A 908 46.84 2.90 8.30
N GLN A 909 46.65 3.45 9.51
CA GLN A 909 47.30 2.99 10.75
C GLN A 909 46.66 1.72 11.34
N GLN A 910 45.47 1.34 10.88
CA GLN A 910 44.67 0.21 11.36
C GLN A 910 44.74 -0.99 10.42
N ILE A 911 45.00 -0.76 9.14
CA ILE A 911 45.22 -1.81 8.15
C ILE A 911 46.53 -2.54 8.47
N ASP A 912 46.53 -3.87 8.34
CA ASP A 912 47.74 -4.67 8.49
C ASP A 912 48.85 -4.15 7.55
N PRO A 913 50.05 -3.80 8.04
CA PRO A 913 51.15 -3.35 7.18
C PRO A 913 51.50 -4.33 6.07
N ASP A 914 51.38 -5.63 6.32
CA ASP A 914 51.62 -6.68 5.31
C ASP A 914 50.56 -6.61 4.19
N ALA A 915 49.35 -6.12 4.49
CA ALA A 915 48.30 -5.95 3.48
C ALA A 915 48.57 -4.78 2.51
N LEU A 916 49.44 -3.84 2.90
CA LEU A 916 49.81 -2.64 2.13
C LEU A 916 51.22 -2.74 1.51
N ASP A 917 51.89 -3.89 1.63
CA ASP A 917 53.21 -4.12 1.06
C ASP A 917 53.13 -4.86 -0.29
N PHE A 918 53.40 -4.13 -1.37
CA PHE A 918 53.38 -4.63 -2.74
C PHE A 918 54.78 -4.89 -3.33
N GLU A 919 55.84 -4.85 -2.50
CA GLU A 919 57.23 -4.94 -2.98
C GLU A 919 57.48 -6.21 -3.82
N ASN A 920 56.96 -7.37 -3.39
CA ASN A 920 57.19 -8.63 -4.09
C ASN A 920 56.52 -8.66 -5.47
N GLN A 921 55.32 -8.10 -5.59
CA GLN A 921 54.53 -8.04 -6.82
C GLN A 921 55.26 -7.16 -7.84
N PHE A 922 55.70 -5.97 -7.43
CA PHE A 922 56.45 -5.05 -8.28
C PHE A 922 57.85 -5.55 -8.64
N ASN A 923 58.59 -6.11 -7.68
CA ASN A 923 59.91 -6.72 -7.93
C ASN A 923 59.80 -7.86 -8.95
N SER A 924 58.74 -8.67 -8.88
CA SER A 924 58.50 -9.75 -9.84
C SER A 924 58.09 -9.23 -11.22
N ALA A 925 57.24 -8.20 -11.28
CA ALA A 925 56.68 -7.68 -12.52
C ALA A 925 57.65 -6.81 -13.34
N PHE A 926 58.49 -6.00 -12.68
CA PHE A 926 59.47 -5.10 -13.29
C PHE A 926 60.91 -5.61 -13.17
N ASP A 927 61.09 -6.80 -12.59
CA ASP A 927 62.37 -7.45 -12.31
C ASP A 927 63.27 -6.60 -11.38
N LEU A 928 62.76 -5.62 -10.63
CA LEU A 928 63.57 -4.60 -9.93
C LEU A 928 64.78 -5.20 -9.17
N GLY A 929 65.99 -4.69 -9.43
CA GLY A 929 67.22 -5.24 -8.86
C GLY A 929 67.33 -5.06 -7.34
N ALA A 930 68.19 -5.82 -6.65
CA ALA A 930 68.40 -5.68 -5.21
C ALA A 930 69.46 -4.59 -4.90
N SER A 931 69.07 -3.47 -4.29
CA SER A 931 70.00 -2.44 -3.78
C SER A 931 69.59 -1.94 -2.39
N GLY A 932 70.57 -1.47 -1.62
CA GLY A 932 70.38 -0.92 -0.27
C GLY A 932 70.29 0.61 -0.27
N ASN A 933 69.76 1.16 0.84
CA ASN A 933 69.26 2.55 1.06
C ASN A 933 67.96 2.88 0.28
N ARG A 934 66.97 3.48 0.96
CA ARG A 934 65.60 3.74 0.44
C ARG A 934 65.52 4.61 -0.82
N VAL A 935 66.51 5.47 -1.09
CA VAL A 935 66.53 6.35 -2.27
C VAL A 935 67.09 5.63 -3.50
N GLU A 936 68.08 4.78 -3.28
CA GLU A 936 68.66 3.90 -4.30
C GLU A 936 67.82 2.63 -4.52
N ASN A 937 66.81 2.37 -3.67
CA ASN A 937 65.93 1.24 -3.82
C ASN A 937 65.01 1.47 -5.04
N PRO A 938 64.99 0.56 -6.02
CA PRO A 938 64.05 0.65 -7.13
C PRO A 938 62.59 0.55 -6.69
N TYR A 939 62.27 0.07 -5.48
CA TYR A 939 60.92 0.11 -4.91
C TYR A 939 60.85 0.96 -3.63
N THR A 940 59.90 1.89 -3.57
CA THR A 940 59.63 2.69 -2.37
C THR A 940 58.12 2.83 -2.16
N THR A 941 57.67 2.64 -0.92
CA THR A 941 56.28 2.86 -0.52
C THR A 941 56.18 3.86 0.64
N TRP A 942 55.11 4.66 0.67
CA TRP A 942 54.74 5.50 1.80
C TRP A 942 53.23 5.48 2.02
N GLN A 943 52.85 5.83 3.24
CA GLN A 943 51.48 5.78 3.75
C GLN A 943 51.15 7.12 4.42
N HIS A 944 49.93 7.60 4.24
CA HIS A 944 49.45 8.81 4.91
C HIS A 944 47.97 8.69 5.30
N ASP A 945 47.64 9.19 6.50
CA ASP A 945 46.30 9.21 7.09
C ASP A 945 45.41 10.33 6.52
N ILE A 946 45.24 10.35 5.20
CA ILE A 946 44.38 11.29 4.47
C ILE A 946 43.60 10.53 3.39
N GLY A 947 42.44 11.05 3.00
CA GLY A 947 41.57 10.44 2.00
C GLY A 947 40.11 10.63 2.37
N ASP A 948 39.21 10.19 1.49
CA ASP A 948 37.79 10.19 1.76
C ASP A 948 37.42 9.22 2.88
N SER A 949 36.21 9.39 3.42
CA SER A 949 35.70 8.69 4.59
C SER A 949 35.75 7.18 4.44
N TRP A 950 35.50 6.64 3.24
CA TRP A 950 35.39 5.19 3.02
C TRP A 950 36.38 4.64 2.01
N ASP A 951 37.43 5.39 1.72
CA ASP A 951 38.36 5.08 0.64
C ASP A 951 39.75 4.64 1.11
N ILE A 952 40.37 3.80 0.28
CA ILE A 952 41.80 3.52 0.28
C ILE A 952 42.33 3.83 -1.12
N GLY A 953 43.00 4.98 -1.26
CA GLY A 953 43.67 5.37 -2.48
C GLY A 953 45.04 4.71 -2.59
N VAL A 954 45.33 4.10 -3.74
CA VAL A 954 46.64 3.53 -4.10
C VAL A 954 47.13 4.22 -5.36
N SER A 955 48.30 4.85 -5.29
CA SER A 955 48.90 5.57 -6.42
C SER A 955 50.27 5.00 -6.72
N ALA A 956 50.40 4.35 -7.88
CA ALA A 956 51.69 3.87 -8.37
C ALA A 956 52.31 4.91 -9.31
N PHE A 957 53.63 5.11 -9.17
CA PHE A 957 54.43 5.90 -10.07
C PHE A 957 55.57 5.05 -10.62
N ILE A 958 55.70 5.00 -11.94
CA ILE A 958 56.78 4.29 -12.64
C ILE A 958 57.69 5.34 -13.27
N ASP A 959 58.85 5.55 -12.67
CA ASP A 959 59.85 6.54 -13.09
C ASP A 959 60.96 5.90 -13.94
N GLY A 960 61.73 6.74 -14.65
CA GLY A 960 62.78 6.30 -15.57
C GLY A 960 62.23 5.78 -16.90
N ILE A 961 61.17 6.40 -17.41
CA ILE A 961 60.55 6.03 -18.68
C ILE A 961 61.05 6.98 -19.79
N PHE A 962 61.72 6.41 -20.78
CA PHE A 962 62.10 7.10 -22.02
C PHE A 962 60.99 7.00 -23.07
N LEU A 963 61.01 7.92 -24.04
CA LEU A 963 59.90 8.14 -24.96
C LEU A 963 59.55 6.90 -25.81
N ASP A 964 60.57 6.14 -26.23
CA ASP A 964 60.42 4.91 -27.01
C ASP A 964 59.79 3.73 -26.24
N ASN A 965 59.65 3.83 -24.91
CA ASN A 965 58.89 2.87 -24.11
C ASN A 965 57.43 3.26 -23.90
N LEU A 966 57.00 4.46 -24.31
CA LEU A 966 55.59 4.81 -24.26
C LEU A 966 54.85 4.07 -25.38
N ARG A 967 53.93 3.16 -25.00
CA ARG A 967 53.20 2.29 -25.94
C ARG A 967 52.53 3.09 -27.06
N LYS A 968 51.83 4.18 -26.69
CA LYS A 968 51.12 5.03 -27.66
C LYS A 968 52.04 5.83 -28.57
N MET A 969 53.29 6.06 -28.18
CA MET A 969 54.26 6.72 -29.06
C MET A 969 54.68 5.80 -30.23
N VAL A 970 54.81 4.49 -29.99
CA VAL A 970 55.42 3.55 -30.95
C VAL A 970 54.45 2.55 -31.61
N GLN A 971 53.21 2.45 -31.17
CA GLN A 971 52.22 1.55 -31.77
C GLN A 971 51.78 2.00 -33.19
N ALA A 972 51.33 1.05 -34.03
CA ALA A 972 51.05 1.27 -35.45
C ALA A 972 49.91 2.28 -35.76
N ASP A 973 49.02 2.54 -34.81
CA ASP A 973 47.91 3.50 -34.87
C ASP A 973 48.00 4.55 -33.75
N GLY A 974 49.21 4.77 -33.22
CA GLY A 974 49.46 5.66 -32.09
C GLY A 974 49.73 7.11 -32.47
N TYR A 975 50.39 7.82 -31.54
CA TYR A 975 50.71 9.24 -31.67
C TYR A 975 51.61 9.52 -32.87
N ARG A 976 52.67 8.73 -33.07
CA ARG A 976 53.55 8.86 -34.23
C ARG A 976 52.81 8.67 -35.55
N SER A 977 52.04 7.59 -35.71
CA SER A 977 51.27 7.36 -36.93
C SER A 977 50.26 8.46 -37.19
N GLY A 978 49.61 8.98 -36.14
CA GLY A 978 48.73 10.13 -36.23
C GLY A 978 49.46 11.39 -36.69
N TYR A 979 50.64 11.67 -36.13
CA TYR A 979 51.49 12.78 -36.52
C TYR A 979 51.98 12.66 -37.97
N GLU A 980 52.52 11.52 -38.38
CA GLU A 980 53.00 11.28 -39.75
C GLU A 980 51.88 11.41 -40.78
N LYS A 981 50.71 10.85 -40.50
CA LYS A 981 49.53 11.03 -41.34
C LYS A 981 49.16 12.51 -41.44
N ARG A 982 49.15 13.22 -40.31
CA ARG A 982 48.81 14.65 -40.29
C ARG A 982 49.84 15.50 -41.02
N TRP A 983 51.12 15.17 -40.89
CA TRP A 983 52.22 15.81 -41.60
C TRP A 983 52.11 15.60 -43.11
N SER A 984 51.72 14.40 -43.56
CA SER A 984 51.48 14.14 -44.99
C SER A 984 50.29 14.93 -45.56
N GLU A 985 49.31 15.31 -44.72
CA GLU A 985 48.16 16.12 -45.10
C GLU A 985 48.47 17.63 -45.12
N LEU A 986 49.33 18.10 -44.19
CA LEU A 986 49.57 19.51 -43.93
C LEU A 986 50.88 20.06 -44.53
N GLY A 987 51.89 19.22 -44.73
CA GLY A 987 53.23 19.69 -45.09
C GLY A 987 53.82 20.58 -44.00
N ASP A 988 54.29 21.77 -44.38
CA ASP A 988 54.95 22.74 -43.47
C ASP A 988 53.99 23.29 -42.40
N ASP A 989 52.68 23.27 -42.64
CA ASP A 989 51.64 23.68 -41.69
C ASP A 989 51.56 22.74 -40.46
N ILE A 990 52.32 21.64 -40.42
CA ILE A 990 52.45 20.78 -39.24
C ILE A 990 52.94 21.53 -38.01
N LEU A 991 53.63 22.66 -38.20
CA LEU A 991 54.05 23.58 -37.13
C LEU A 991 52.90 23.99 -36.20
N ILE A 992 51.65 23.95 -36.69
CA ILE A 992 50.47 24.27 -35.88
C ILE A 992 50.20 23.25 -34.76
N HIS A 993 50.85 22.08 -34.82
CA HIS A 993 50.84 21.04 -33.78
C HIS A 993 52.06 21.14 -32.84
N HIS A 994 52.96 22.09 -33.04
CA HIS A 994 54.13 22.33 -32.19
C HIS A 994 53.91 23.51 -31.23
N ASN A 995 54.75 23.59 -30.20
CA ASN A 995 54.79 24.71 -29.26
C ASN A 995 56.21 25.22 -29.04
N HIS A 996 57.15 24.34 -28.71
CA HIS A 996 58.50 24.75 -28.32
C HIS A 996 59.32 25.18 -29.54
N GLY A 997 60.00 26.33 -29.42
CA GLY A 997 60.91 26.87 -30.43
C GLY A 997 60.23 27.80 -31.43
N LEU A 998 58.90 27.82 -31.50
CA LEU A 998 58.15 28.62 -32.48
C LEU A 998 58.43 30.12 -32.31
N GLU A 999 58.63 30.57 -31.07
CA GLU A 999 59.02 31.95 -30.74
C GLU A 999 60.47 32.30 -31.11
N GLU A 1000 61.25 31.33 -31.56
CA GLU A 1000 62.64 31.47 -32.03
C GLU A 1000 62.77 31.02 -33.50
N GLY A 1001 61.65 30.82 -34.20
CA GLY A 1001 61.63 30.47 -35.62
C GLY A 1001 61.96 29.00 -35.94
N TYR A 1002 61.82 28.06 -34.99
CA TYR A 1002 61.99 26.63 -35.26
C TYR A 1002 60.94 25.75 -34.53
N TYR A 1003 60.93 24.46 -34.80
CA TYR A 1003 60.29 23.47 -33.92
C TYR A 1003 61.12 22.19 -33.87
N VAL A 1004 60.87 21.37 -32.85
CA VAL A 1004 61.57 20.09 -32.66
C VAL A 1004 60.61 18.91 -32.74
N ARG A 1005 61.10 17.79 -33.24
CA ARG A 1005 60.36 16.52 -33.25
C ARG A 1005 61.29 15.32 -33.21
N ARG A 1006 60.77 14.18 -32.75
CA ARG A 1006 61.37 12.88 -33.03
C ARG A 1006 61.16 12.53 -34.49
N ASN A 1007 62.24 12.21 -35.21
CA ASN A 1007 62.16 11.83 -36.62
C ASN A 1007 61.98 10.30 -36.78
N GLU A 1008 62.60 9.53 -35.88
CA GLU A 1008 62.56 8.08 -35.82
C GLU A 1008 62.39 7.61 -34.36
N MET A 1009 61.96 6.37 -34.21
CA MET A 1009 61.73 5.73 -32.91
C MET A 1009 62.46 4.39 -32.91
N LEU A 1010 63.10 4.09 -31.79
CA LEU A 1010 63.81 2.85 -31.54
C LEU A 1010 62.80 1.74 -31.22
N ASN A 1011 62.92 0.60 -31.89
CA ASN A 1011 62.05 -0.53 -31.66
C ASN A 1011 62.51 -1.33 -30.44
N MET A 1012 61.82 -1.15 -29.32
CA MET A 1012 62.12 -1.88 -28.08
C MET A 1012 61.97 -3.41 -28.16
N GLU A 1013 61.52 -3.98 -29.28
CA GLU A 1013 61.57 -5.42 -29.56
C GLU A 1013 62.89 -5.89 -30.19
N SER A 1014 63.71 -4.97 -30.70
CA SER A 1014 65.03 -5.23 -31.28
C SER A 1014 66.11 -5.23 -30.18
N ASP A 1015 66.93 -6.28 -30.12
CA ASP A 1015 68.06 -6.35 -29.19
C ASP A 1015 69.10 -5.25 -29.44
N ASP A 1016 69.22 -4.74 -30.67
CA ASP A 1016 70.16 -3.67 -31.01
C ASP A 1016 69.71 -2.32 -30.47
N ASP A 1017 68.42 -2.01 -30.66
CA ASP A 1017 67.77 -0.80 -30.18
C ASP A 1017 67.65 -0.77 -28.65
N VAL A 1018 67.39 -1.93 -28.02
CA VAL A 1018 67.51 -2.04 -26.55
C VAL A 1018 68.95 -1.78 -26.10
N GLY A 1019 69.93 -2.24 -26.88
CA GLY A 1019 71.34 -2.00 -26.60
C GLY A 1019 71.75 -0.53 -26.64
N PHE A 1020 71.01 0.33 -27.34
CA PHE A 1020 71.21 1.79 -27.35
C PHE A 1020 71.00 2.37 -25.94
N TYR A 1021 69.89 2.05 -25.27
CA TYR A 1021 69.57 2.53 -23.92
C TYR A 1021 70.37 1.86 -22.78
N LEU A 1022 71.26 0.91 -23.12
CA LEU A 1022 72.15 0.25 -22.15
C LEU A 1022 73.57 0.82 -22.18
N GLN A 1023 73.80 1.90 -22.95
CA GLN A 1023 75.04 2.65 -23.00
C GLN A 1023 75.15 3.62 -21.81
N ASP A 1024 76.28 4.34 -21.72
CA ASP A 1024 76.43 5.41 -20.72
C ASP A 1024 75.53 6.61 -21.12
N GLU A 1025 74.95 7.28 -20.13
CA GLU A 1025 73.98 8.37 -20.34
C GLU A 1025 74.43 9.45 -21.35
N PRO A 1026 75.67 9.96 -21.33
CA PRO A 1026 76.11 10.96 -22.32
C PRO A 1026 76.08 10.45 -23.77
N ASP A 1027 76.35 9.15 -23.99
CA ASP A 1027 76.33 8.55 -25.33
C ASP A 1027 74.88 8.40 -25.82
N ILE A 1028 73.95 8.05 -24.92
CA ILE A 1028 72.52 7.99 -25.22
C ILE A 1028 71.99 9.37 -25.58
N VAL A 1029 72.28 10.38 -24.75
CA VAL A 1029 71.79 11.76 -24.96
C VAL A 1029 72.32 12.31 -26.29
N GLN A 1030 73.62 12.19 -26.55
CA GLN A 1030 74.20 12.67 -27.79
C GLN A 1030 73.64 11.91 -29.01
N GLY A 1031 73.49 10.59 -28.92
CA GLY A 1031 72.91 9.79 -29.98
C GLY A 1031 71.46 10.17 -30.29
N LEU A 1032 70.63 10.42 -29.26
CA LEU A 1032 69.25 10.87 -29.45
C LEU A 1032 69.19 12.23 -30.15
N LEU A 1033 70.03 13.19 -29.73
CA LEU A 1033 70.08 14.54 -30.30
C LEU A 1033 70.60 14.55 -31.74
N ASP A 1034 71.61 13.76 -32.06
CA ASP A 1034 72.27 13.78 -33.38
C ASP A 1034 71.52 12.97 -34.44
N GLU A 1035 70.95 11.82 -34.07
CA GLU A 1035 70.38 10.86 -35.02
C GLU A 1035 68.84 10.86 -35.04
N TYR A 1036 68.19 11.16 -33.91
CA TYR A 1036 66.77 10.88 -33.72
C TYR A 1036 65.88 12.12 -33.46
N VAL A 1037 66.48 13.32 -33.34
CA VAL A 1037 65.76 14.58 -33.14
C VAL A 1037 66.03 15.50 -34.33
N ASP A 1038 64.97 15.96 -34.99
CA ASP A 1038 65.05 17.03 -35.97
C ASP A 1038 64.79 18.39 -35.30
N VAL A 1039 65.63 19.37 -35.60
CA VAL A 1039 65.34 20.80 -35.38
C VAL A 1039 65.02 21.42 -36.74
N VAL A 1040 63.76 21.83 -36.94
CA VAL A 1040 63.25 22.30 -38.24
C VAL A 1040 63.02 23.80 -38.20
N SER A 1041 63.68 24.56 -39.09
CA SER A 1041 63.45 26.00 -39.24
C SER A 1041 62.06 26.29 -39.82
N VAL A 1042 61.38 27.29 -39.28
CA VAL A 1042 60.08 27.80 -39.74
C VAL A 1042 60.27 28.96 -40.73
N THR A 1043 61.35 29.73 -40.59
CA THR A 1043 61.70 30.79 -41.53
C THR A 1043 62.53 30.20 -42.67
N GLY A 1044 61.98 30.19 -43.87
CA GLY A 1044 62.66 29.72 -45.07
C GLY A 1044 63.79 30.65 -45.49
N GLU A 1045 64.94 30.57 -44.83
CA GLU A 1045 66.21 30.84 -45.51
C GLU A 1045 66.62 29.54 -46.21
N GLU A 1046 66.52 29.54 -47.54
CA GLU A 1046 67.28 28.60 -48.37
C GLU A 1046 68.75 28.79 -47.97
N ASP A 1047 69.27 27.89 -47.14
CA ASP A 1047 70.70 27.73 -46.93
C ASP A 1047 71.32 27.38 -48.29
N GLY A 1048 71.81 28.43 -48.96
CA GLY A 1048 72.73 28.31 -50.06
C GLY A 1048 74.05 27.78 -49.52
N ASP A 1049 74.16 26.45 -49.40
CA ASP A 1049 75.43 25.80 -49.09
C ASP A 1049 76.31 25.76 -50.35
N ASP A 1050 77.26 26.69 -50.38
CA ASP A 1050 78.44 26.71 -51.22
C ASP A 1050 79.41 25.61 -50.70
N GLY A 1051 79.35 24.40 -51.26
CA GLY A 1051 80.15 23.26 -50.78
C GLY A 1051 80.51 22.22 -51.85
N ALA A 1052 81.54 22.51 -52.63
CA ALA A 1052 82.07 21.72 -53.73
C ALA A 1052 82.39 20.21 -53.49
N ASP A 1053 82.14 19.44 -54.56
CA ASP A 1053 82.88 18.25 -55.05
C ASP A 1053 82.71 16.89 -54.33
N THR A 1054 82.01 15.94 -54.96
CA THR A 1054 82.66 15.01 -55.92
C THR A 1054 81.65 14.09 -56.63
N ASP A 1055 81.71 14.17 -57.96
CA ASP A 1055 81.17 13.19 -58.91
C ASP A 1055 81.61 11.75 -58.54
N THR A 1056 80.66 10.85 -58.32
CA THR A 1056 80.84 9.43 -58.72
C THR A 1056 79.52 8.82 -59.15
N ASP A 1057 79.45 8.63 -60.46
CA ASP A 1057 78.44 8.00 -61.29
C ASP A 1057 78.44 6.47 -61.07
N GLU A 1058 77.39 5.88 -60.46
CA GLU A 1058 77.07 4.46 -60.64
C GLU A 1058 75.58 4.23 -60.91
N ARG A 1059 75.31 3.86 -62.16
CA ARG A 1059 74.05 3.39 -62.71
C ARG A 1059 73.58 2.06 -62.09
N ALA A 1060 72.28 1.98 -61.78
CA ALA A 1060 71.49 0.74 -61.89
C ALA A 1060 70.00 1.09 -62.11
N THR A 1061 69.58 1.17 -63.38
CA THR A 1061 68.57 0.28 -64.01
C THR A 1061 67.16 0.38 -63.45
N ALA A 1062 66.33 1.15 -64.18
CA ALA A 1062 64.89 1.05 -64.19
C ALA A 1062 64.45 -0.31 -64.77
N ASP A 1063 63.48 -0.95 -64.12
CA ASP A 1063 62.61 -1.94 -64.75
C ASP A 1063 61.16 -1.45 -64.61
N ASP A 1064 60.57 -1.23 -65.77
CA ASP A 1064 59.21 -0.79 -66.05
C ASP A 1064 58.36 -2.05 -66.27
N GLN A 1065 57.35 -2.29 -65.43
CA GLN A 1065 56.29 -3.28 -65.72
C GLN A 1065 54.91 -2.73 -65.32
N THR A 1066 54.34 -1.99 -66.27
CA THR A 1066 52.95 -2.04 -66.75
C THR A 1066 51.92 -2.82 -65.91
N TYR A 1067 50.97 -2.09 -65.31
CA TYR A 1067 49.66 -2.59 -64.89
C TYR A 1067 48.70 -2.64 -66.09
N GLU A 1068 48.27 -3.83 -66.49
CA GLU A 1068 47.15 -4.03 -67.42
C GLU A 1068 45.81 -3.97 -66.67
N PHE A 1069 44.95 -3.08 -67.16
CA PHE A 1069 43.54 -2.96 -66.81
C PHE A 1069 42.74 -4.04 -67.55
N SER A 1070 41.97 -4.87 -66.84
CA SER A 1070 40.85 -5.60 -67.45
C SER A 1070 39.61 -5.50 -66.58
N GLY A 1071 38.66 -4.66 -67.03
CA GLY A 1071 37.29 -4.67 -66.57
C GLY A 1071 36.53 -5.88 -67.12
N GLY A 1072 35.58 -6.37 -66.33
CA GLY A 1072 34.65 -7.43 -66.69
C GLY A 1072 33.45 -7.44 -65.76
N VAL A 1073 32.35 -6.89 -66.26
CA VAL A 1073 31.04 -6.74 -65.62
C VAL A 1073 30.35 -8.11 -65.45
N GLN A 1074 29.85 -8.39 -64.25
CA GLN A 1074 28.44 -8.74 -63.99
C GLN A 1074 28.06 -8.54 -62.54
#